data_AF-A0AAJ7TX43-F1
#
_entry.id   AF-A0AAJ7TX43-F1
#
_cell.length_a   1.000
_cell.length_b   1.000
_cell.length_c   1.000
_cell.angle_alpha   90.00
_cell.angle_beta   90.00
_cell.angle_gamma   90.00
#
_symmetry.space_group_name_H-M   'P 1'
#
loop_
_entity.id
_entity.type
_entity.pdbx_description
1 polymer ?
#
loop_
_entity_poly.entity_id
_entity_poly.type
_entity_poly.pdbx_seq_one_letter_code
_entity_poly.pdbx_strand_id
1 'polypeptide(L)'
;MALSDGSLPRQRELGGGSLEGGTSLGGSARHPMSQADLEGLAMRAEHPPPTLRERLFSCVHCSRADLSARMKLAFPVLSWLPRYRLREWFLGDVFAGISTGVIQLPQGMAYALLAGVPPIYGLYASFYPMLVYFFLGTSHHISIGTFAVLSVMVGDVTERIVPDEDFLLPPANLTGTNQTLSSMRLSLEGIDVAARDQARVSVAIAVTFLCGIYQLSLGMLRFGVVATYLSEPMVRGFTTACSIHVCVTQLKYMFGVSVSRYSGPLAIVYTTIEFCSHLGHTNLVSLLLCVICTVGLAGSKELGDRYRNRLPAPIPLELILVVLATLASSGLELNEKHAVDIIGDIPTGLKPPVVPSFTLFGKVVVDAITLAIVGFSIAISMGKTFALKHGYNIDSNQELVAIGLSNIFGSIFHSFTISCAMSRSLVQDATGGQTQVAGLVSALLVLIVILAISSLFRPLPRAALAAVVLVNLKGMFKQFADVPQLWRTCRIDLAMWMVTFWASVLLGLDLGLAVAVSFALLSVVIRTQTPKYSILGKIPNTDIYLDLKEYAEAKEVSGIRIFQTNASLYFANADMYTEALISKTGLDPRSLIAVRKKFLAHQQRLERKRRREAGTEAKSATLNLDGAEAGHVVLPLEESEEQGLTSPAYRFLVLDFGAVTFVDTPGVKMLKRIFQEHKEVGVQVCLAGCRAVVVTQLERTGFLSGPSSKAQLFLSVPDAVAHCQRQDALHSRPALTTPPGAHNHTADGREDKHAHHVENGGCYPEPRSPAPMVVENTKM
;
A
#
# COMPACT_ATOMS: atom_id res chain seq x y z
N MET A 1 -36.49 32.45 -3.01
CA MET A 1 -37.86 32.87 -2.69
C MET A 1 -38.58 31.65 -2.13
N ALA A 2 -39.24 31.82 -0.98
CA ALA A 2 -40.10 30.89 -0.22
C ALA A 2 -39.45 29.71 0.54
N LEU A 3 -39.71 29.75 1.86
CA LEU A 3 -39.41 28.83 2.97
C LEU A 3 -40.53 27.79 3.16
N SER A 4 -40.22 26.62 3.74
CA SER A 4 -40.95 25.94 4.84
C SER A 4 -40.45 24.49 5.02
N ASP A 5 -40.60 23.81 6.15
CA ASP A 5 -40.03 23.95 7.51
C ASP A 5 -40.28 22.58 8.25
N GLY A 6 -39.52 22.28 9.31
CA GLY A 6 -39.74 21.18 10.29
C GLY A 6 -39.09 19.81 9.96
N SER A 7 -38.35 19.12 10.83
CA SER A 7 -38.31 19.12 12.30
C SER A 7 -37.04 18.42 12.86
N LEU A 8 -36.37 19.04 13.82
CA LEU A 8 -35.32 18.48 14.70
C LEU A 8 -35.84 18.39 16.15
N PRO A 9 -35.45 17.40 16.96
CA PRO A 9 -36.00 17.21 18.30
C PRO A 9 -35.33 18.08 19.38
N ARG A 10 -36.15 18.41 20.38
CA ARG A 10 -36.02 19.34 21.51
C ARG A 10 -34.78 19.14 22.41
N GLN A 11 -34.08 20.24 22.69
CA GLN A 11 -33.27 20.44 23.90
C GLN A 11 -34.17 20.83 25.08
N ARG A 12 -33.92 20.25 26.25
CA ARG A 12 -34.53 20.62 27.54
C ARG A 12 -33.75 21.77 28.16
N GLU A 13 -34.47 22.85 28.48
CA GLU A 13 -34.00 23.99 29.26
C GLU A 13 -33.69 23.57 30.71
N LEU A 14 -32.57 24.06 31.25
CA LEU A 14 -32.28 24.13 32.67
C LEU A 14 -32.08 25.61 32.99
N GLY A 15 -32.87 26.09 33.95
CA GLY A 15 -33.10 27.50 34.25
C GLY A 15 -31.88 28.27 34.74
N GLY A 16 -31.92 29.58 34.48
CA GLY A 16 -30.96 30.56 34.96
C GLY A 16 -31.11 30.83 36.46
N GLY A 17 -29.98 30.79 37.16
CA GLY A 17 -29.77 31.42 38.45
C GLY A 17 -28.52 32.28 38.37
N SER A 18 -28.68 33.58 38.61
CA SER A 18 -27.59 34.55 38.75
C SER A 18 -26.66 34.17 39.88
N LEU A 19 -25.35 34.24 39.64
CA LEU A 19 -24.32 34.38 40.68
C LEU A 19 -23.22 35.30 40.13
N GLU A 20 -23.35 36.59 40.44
CA GLU A 20 -22.21 37.48 40.61
C GLU A 20 -21.31 36.91 41.72
N GLY A 21 -20.01 36.92 41.50
CA GLY A 21 -19.03 36.46 42.48
C GLY A 21 -17.79 35.91 41.80
N GLY A 22 -16.87 36.81 41.44
CA GLY A 22 -15.54 36.43 41.01
C GLY A 22 -14.81 35.69 42.13
N THR A 23 -14.62 34.39 41.94
CA THR A 23 -13.59 33.61 42.63
C THR A 23 -12.73 32.95 41.58
N SER A 24 -11.44 33.29 41.59
CA SER A 24 -10.37 32.63 40.87
C SER A 24 -10.52 31.11 40.92
N LEU A 25 -10.76 30.49 39.76
CA LEU A 25 -10.61 29.05 39.58
C LEU A 25 -9.12 28.72 39.70
N GLY A 26 -8.68 28.52 40.94
CA GLY A 26 -7.44 27.81 41.25
C GLY A 26 -7.51 26.43 40.59
N GLY A 27 -6.47 26.10 39.82
CA GLY A 27 -6.33 24.79 39.21
C GLY A 27 -6.45 23.72 40.29
N SER A 28 -7.47 22.86 40.17
CA SER A 28 -7.56 21.64 40.96
C SER A 28 -6.35 20.77 40.61
N ALA A 29 -5.31 20.82 41.44
CA ALA A 29 -4.10 20.03 41.30
C ALA A 29 -4.45 18.54 41.47
N ARG A 30 -4.82 17.89 40.37
CA ARG A 30 -4.98 16.44 40.32
C ARG A 30 -3.63 15.80 40.64
N HIS A 31 -3.64 14.77 41.48
CA HIS A 31 -2.43 14.00 41.75
C HIS A 31 -1.94 13.38 40.43
N PRO A 32 -0.64 13.50 40.06
CA PRO A 32 -0.10 12.78 38.92
C PRO A 32 -0.33 11.27 39.12
N MET A 33 -0.89 10.61 38.11
CA MET A 33 -1.25 9.19 38.19
C MET A 33 -0.39 8.36 37.24
N SER A 34 0.19 7.29 37.79
CA SER A 34 0.83 6.25 37.01
C SER A 34 -0.21 5.27 36.43
N GLN A 35 0.23 4.43 35.49
CA GLN A 35 -0.58 3.33 34.98
C GLN A 35 -1.04 2.38 36.10
N ALA A 36 -0.22 2.19 37.13
CA ALA A 36 -0.59 1.37 38.29
C ALA A 36 -1.75 1.99 39.08
N ASP A 37 -1.73 3.32 39.27
CA ASP A 37 -2.81 4.05 39.96
C ASP A 37 -4.10 4.00 39.14
N LEU A 38 -4.00 4.06 37.81
CA LEU A 38 -5.14 3.98 36.91
C LEU A 38 -5.80 2.60 36.92
N GLU A 39 -5.00 1.52 36.91
CA GLU A 39 -5.51 0.15 37.02
C GLU A 39 -6.19 -0.12 38.37
N GLY A 40 -5.77 0.59 39.43
CA GLY A 40 -6.47 0.58 40.73
C GLY A 40 -7.80 1.32 40.73
N LEU A 41 -7.96 2.34 39.88
CA LEU A 41 -9.18 3.15 39.77
C LEU A 41 -10.19 2.58 38.76
N ALA A 42 -9.73 1.91 37.70
CA ALA A 42 -10.56 1.40 36.63
C ALA A 42 -10.04 0.03 36.15
N MET A 43 -10.87 -1.01 36.34
CA MET A 43 -10.58 -2.36 35.86
C MET A 43 -10.62 -2.41 34.34
N ARG A 44 -9.58 -2.98 33.74
CA ARG A 44 -9.50 -3.20 32.29
C ARG A 44 -10.44 -4.35 31.92
N ALA A 45 -11.34 -4.13 30.97
CA ALA A 45 -12.14 -5.22 30.42
C ALA A 45 -11.22 -6.21 29.67
N GLU A 46 -11.09 -7.43 30.18
CA GLU A 46 -10.39 -8.50 29.48
C GLU A 46 -11.28 -9.03 28.35
N HIS A 47 -10.89 -8.76 27.10
CA HIS A 47 -11.41 -9.50 25.95
C HIS A 47 -10.42 -10.61 25.62
N PRO A 48 -10.61 -11.85 26.12
CA PRO A 48 -9.78 -12.96 25.69
C PRO A 48 -9.87 -13.09 24.17
N PRO A 49 -8.76 -13.34 23.46
CA PRO A 49 -8.83 -13.58 22.04
C PRO A 49 -9.73 -14.80 21.79
N PRO A 50 -10.64 -14.76 20.80
CA PRO A 50 -11.53 -15.88 20.53
C PRO A 50 -10.69 -17.12 20.25
N THR A 51 -10.99 -18.20 20.96
CA THR A 51 -10.27 -19.47 20.84
C THR A 51 -10.36 -20.00 19.41
N LEU A 52 -9.35 -20.77 18.96
CA LEU A 52 -9.38 -21.43 17.64
C LEU A 52 -10.67 -22.23 17.44
N ARG A 53 -11.20 -22.82 18.52
CA ARG A 53 -12.48 -23.51 18.56
C ARG A 53 -13.64 -22.55 18.30
N GLU A 54 -13.73 -21.40 18.97
CA GLU A 54 -14.79 -20.40 18.69
C GLU A 54 -14.70 -19.83 17.27
N ARG A 55 -13.48 -19.62 16.74
CA ARG A 55 -13.27 -19.23 15.33
C ARG A 55 -13.75 -20.29 14.35
N LEU A 56 -13.52 -21.57 14.64
CA LEU A 56 -14.06 -22.68 13.85
C LEU A 56 -15.57 -22.85 14.02
N PHE A 57 -16.11 -22.79 15.24
CA PHE A 57 -17.53 -22.99 15.54
C PHE A 57 -18.44 -21.86 15.02
N SER A 58 -17.96 -20.61 15.03
CA SER A 58 -18.65 -19.48 14.37
C SER A 58 -18.71 -19.59 12.84
N CYS A 59 -17.86 -20.43 12.22
CA CYS A 59 -18.02 -20.75 10.80
C CYS A 59 -19.14 -21.76 10.53
N VAL A 60 -19.55 -22.55 11.53
CA VAL A 60 -20.52 -23.66 11.37
C VAL A 60 -21.97 -23.24 11.69
N HIS A 61 -22.18 -22.23 12.54
CA HIS A 61 -23.49 -21.61 12.73
C HIS A 61 -23.69 -20.45 11.74
N CYS A 62 -24.07 -20.77 10.49
CA CYS A 62 -24.61 -19.74 9.60
C CYS A 62 -26.10 -19.58 9.90
N SER A 63 -26.49 -18.49 10.56
CA SER A 63 -27.88 -18.06 10.56
C SER A 63 -28.33 -17.82 9.10
N ARG A 64 -29.62 -17.96 8.81
CA ARG A 64 -30.17 -17.58 7.48
C ARG A 64 -29.83 -16.13 7.12
N ALA A 65 -29.73 -15.25 8.13
CA ALA A 65 -29.30 -13.87 7.95
C ALA A 65 -27.83 -13.75 7.52
N ASP A 66 -26.93 -14.55 8.12
CA ASP A 66 -25.51 -14.57 7.76
C ASP A 66 -25.28 -15.16 6.38
N LEU A 67 -26.02 -16.20 6.02
CA LEU A 67 -25.98 -16.77 4.67
C LEU A 67 -26.45 -15.76 3.62
N SER A 68 -27.55 -15.05 3.90
CA SER A 68 -28.05 -13.98 3.02
C SER A 68 -27.04 -12.83 2.89
N ALA A 69 -26.41 -12.42 4.00
CA ALA A 69 -25.38 -11.39 3.99
C ALA A 69 -24.14 -11.82 3.19
N ARG A 70 -23.67 -13.06 3.36
CA ARG A 70 -22.55 -13.63 2.60
C ARG A 70 -22.88 -13.76 1.11
N MET A 71 -24.10 -14.18 0.76
CA MET A 71 -24.53 -14.23 -0.65
C MET A 71 -24.58 -12.84 -1.29
N LYS A 72 -25.06 -11.80 -0.58
CA LYS A 72 -25.03 -10.42 -1.08
C LYS A 72 -23.62 -9.86 -1.24
N LEU A 73 -22.68 -10.31 -0.41
CA LEU A 73 -21.26 -9.95 -0.54
C LEU A 73 -20.61 -10.64 -1.74
N ALA A 74 -20.88 -11.94 -1.94
CA ALA A 74 -20.33 -12.73 -3.03
C ALA A 74 -20.93 -12.36 -4.40
N PHE A 75 -22.21 -11.99 -4.44
CA PHE A 75 -22.95 -11.56 -5.63
C PHE A 75 -23.55 -10.16 -5.40
N PRO A 76 -22.78 -9.08 -5.60
CA PRO A 76 -23.25 -7.71 -5.38
C PRO A 76 -24.51 -7.35 -6.17
N VAL A 77 -24.76 -8.01 -7.31
CA VAL A 77 -26.02 -7.89 -8.07
C VAL A 77 -27.27 -8.07 -7.22
N LEU A 78 -27.25 -8.96 -6.22
CA LEU A 78 -28.38 -9.20 -5.33
C LEU A 78 -28.65 -8.02 -4.38
N SER A 79 -27.71 -7.10 -4.24
CA SER A 79 -27.84 -5.92 -3.37
C SER A 79 -28.43 -4.71 -4.11
N TRP A 80 -28.03 -4.47 -5.36
CA TRP A 80 -28.43 -3.29 -6.12
C TRP A 80 -29.59 -3.56 -7.09
N LEU A 81 -29.71 -4.76 -7.65
CA LEU A 81 -30.76 -5.08 -8.63
C LEU A 81 -32.18 -4.95 -8.06
N PRO A 82 -32.48 -5.38 -6.81
CA PRO A 82 -33.80 -5.15 -6.22
C PRO A 82 -34.10 -3.68 -5.91
N ARG A 83 -33.07 -2.83 -5.83
CA ARG A 83 -33.17 -1.39 -5.59
C ARG A 83 -33.15 -0.58 -6.89
N TYR A 84 -33.21 -1.25 -8.04
CA TYR A 84 -33.11 -0.63 -9.34
C TYR A 84 -34.38 0.18 -9.67
N ARG A 85 -34.21 1.49 -9.85
CA ARG A 85 -35.31 2.40 -10.21
C ARG A 85 -35.54 2.41 -11.71
N LEU A 86 -36.36 1.46 -12.20
CA LEU A 86 -36.64 1.26 -13.63
C LEU A 86 -37.03 2.54 -14.37
N ARG A 87 -37.86 3.42 -13.78
CA ARG A 87 -38.32 4.63 -14.46
C ARG A 87 -37.25 5.71 -14.61
N GLU A 88 -36.29 5.76 -13.69
CA GLU A 88 -35.27 6.83 -13.64
C GLU A 88 -33.97 6.40 -14.31
N TRP A 89 -33.54 5.16 -14.10
CA TRP A 89 -32.19 4.71 -14.47
C TRP A 89 -32.13 3.94 -15.78
N PHE A 90 -33.24 3.30 -16.20
CA PHE A 90 -33.23 2.41 -17.37
C PHE A 90 -32.80 3.11 -18.65
N LEU A 91 -33.38 4.29 -18.94
CA LEU A 91 -33.03 5.03 -20.16
C LEU A 91 -31.57 5.47 -20.13
N GLY A 92 -31.09 5.97 -18.98
CA GLY A 92 -29.69 6.37 -18.80
C GLY A 92 -28.72 5.20 -19.03
N ASP A 93 -29.00 4.05 -18.43
CA ASP A 93 -28.17 2.84 -18.59
C ASP A 93 -28.22 2.29 -20.03
N VAL A 94 -29.37 2.33 -20.70
CA VAL A 94 -29.48 1.90 -22.10
C VAL A 94 -28.67 2.82 -23.03
N PHE A 95 -28.82 4.15 -22.90
CA PHE A 95 -28.02 5.09 -23.70
C PHE A 95 -26.53 4.95 -23.41
N ALA A 96 -26.15 4.84 -22.14
CA ALA A 96 -24.76 4.63 -21.74
C ALA A 96 -24.20 3.31 -22.28
N GLY A 97 -24.99 2.23 -22.24
CA GLY A 97 -24.61 0.92 -22.77
C GLY A 97 -24.44 0.90 -24.29
N ILE A 98 -25.34 1.58 -25.03
CA ILE A 98 -25.21 1.73 -26.48
C ILE A 98 -23.97 2.55 -26.80
N SER A 99 -23.77 3.72 -26.17
CA SER A 99 -22.60 4.58 -26.41
C SER A 99 -21.28 3.85 -26.12
N THR A 100 -21.19 3.15 -24.99
CA THR A 100 -19.99 2.38 -24.62
C THR A 100 -19.75 1.18 -25.53
N GLY A 101 -20.81 0.45 -25.91
CA GLY A 101 -20.71 -0.68 -26.83
C GLY A 101 -20.25 -0.25 -28.22
N VAL A 102 -20.77 0.87 -28.72
CA VAL A 102 -20.35 1.44 -30.01
C VAL A 102 -18.86 1.80 -30.00
N ILE A 103 -18.36 2.42 -28.92
CA ILE A 103 -16.93 2.73 -28.75
C ILE A 103 -16.08 1.46 -28.63
N GLN A 104 -16.63 0.41 -28.00
CA GLN A 104 -15.91 -0.83 -27.77
C GLN A 104 -15.62 -1.61 -29.05
N LEU A 105 -16.41 -1.46 -30.11
CA LEU A 105 -16.21 -2.20 -31.36
C LEU A 105 -14.84 -1.90 -32.01
N PRO A 106 -14.51 -0.67 -32.41
CA PRO A 106 -13.21 -0.39 -33.01
C PRO A 106 -12.05 -0.52 -32.02
N GLN A 107 -12.24 -0.14 -30.76
CA GLN A 107 -11.21 -0.27 -29.74
C GLN A 107 -10.86 -1.74 -29.46
N GLY A 108 -11.85 -2.61 -29.35
CA GLY A 108 -11.69 -4.05 -29.19
C GLY A 108 -10.86 -4.66 -30.31
N MET A 109 -11.21 -4.36 -31.56
CA MET A 109 -10.48 -4.84 -32.74
C MET A 109 -9.04 -4.32 -32.78
N ALA A 110 -8.82 -3.04 -32.51
CA ALA A 110 -7.49 -2.44 -32.52
C ALA A 110 -6.59 -3.00 -31.40
N TYR A 111 -7.17 -3.25 -30.22
CA TYR A 111 -6.45 -3.82 -29.08
C TYR A 111 -6.13 -5.30 -29.26
N ALA A 112 -6.96 -6.07 -29.98
CA ALA A 112 -6.59 -7.42 -30.38
C ALA A 112 -5.33 -7.44 -31.27
N LEU A 113 -5.22 -6.50 -32.22
CA LEU A 113 -4.03 -6.35 -33.05
C LEU A 113 -2.78 -5.98 -32.23
N LEU A 114 -2.93 -5.16 -31.19
CA LEU A 114 -1.85 -4.89 -30.23
C LEU A 114 -1.41 -6.16 -29.49
N ALA A 115 -2.37 -7.01 -29.11
CA ALA A 115 -2.12 -8.30 -28.47
C ALA A 115 -1.60 -9.38 -29.42
N GLY A 116 -1.34 -9.06 -30.70
CA GLY A 116 -0.81 -10.01 -31.68
C GLY A 116 -1.81 -11.08 -32.11
N VAL A 117 -3.10 -10.90 -31.81
CA VAL A 117 -4.17 -11.84 -32.16
C VAL A 117 -5.16 -11.23 -33.17
N PRO A 118 -5.91 -12.06 -33.92
CA PRO A 118 -6.91 -11.56 -34.86
C PRO A 118 -7.97 -10.65 -34.21
N PRO A 119 -8.51 -9.64 -34.94
CA PRO A 119 -9.44 -8.64 -34.39
C PRO A 119 -10.69 -9.19 -33.69
N ILE A 120 -11.19 -10.35 -34.11
CA ILE A 120 -12.38 -10.98 -33.53
C ILE A 120 -12.22 -11.31 -32.04
N TYR A 121 -11.01 -11.67 -31.61
CA TYR A 121 -10.75 -12.01 -30.21
C TYR A 121 -10.88 -10.79 -29.30
N GLY A 122 -10.75 -9.58 -29.86
CA GLY A 122 -11.09 -8.33 -29.19
C GLY A 122 -12.58 -8.19 -28.90
N LEU A 123 -13.43 -8.64 -29.84
CA LEU A 123 -14.88 -8.65 -29.64
C LEU A 123 -15.29 -9.70 -28.60
N TYR A 124 -14.66 -10.88 -28.60
CA TYR A 124 -14.89 -11.89 -27.55
C TYR A 124 -14.50 -11.41 -26.16
N ALA A 125 -13.32 -10.78 -26.03
CA ALA A 125 -12.87 -10.17 -24.78
C ALA A 125 -13.78 -9.03 -24.31
N SER A 126 -14.54 -8.41 -25.22
CA SER A 126 -15.52 -7.37 -24.89
C SER A 126 -16.86 -7.93 -24.42
N PHE A 127 -17.17 -9.17 -24.80
CA PHE A 127 -18.47 -9.80 -24.58
C PHE A 127 -18.49 -10.72 -23.36
N TYR A 128 -17.69 -11.79 -23.36
CA TYR A 128 -17.79 -12.85 -22.35
C TYR A 128 -17.44 -12.39 -20.93
N PRO A 129 -16.33 -11.66 -20.70
CA PRO A 129 -15.97 -11.22 -19.35
C PRO A 129 -16.99 -10.25 -18.73
N MET A 130 -17.66 -9.43 -19.56
CA MET A 130 -18.68 -8.49 -19.11
C MET A 130 -19.88 -9.20 -18.47
N LEU A 131 -20.27 -10.37 -18.98
CA LEU A 131 -21.37 -11.15 -18.43
C LEU A 131 -21.09 -11.59 -17.00
N VAL A 132 -19.85 -11.98 -16.70
CA VAL A 132 -19.44 -12.37 -15.35
C VAL A 132 -19.31 -11.16 -14.43
N TYR A 133 -18.73 -10.07 -14.94
CA TYR A 133 -18.57 -8.85 -14.18
C TYR A 133 -19.91 -8.23 -13.75
N PHE A 134 -20.96 -8.34 -14.59
CA PHE A 134 -22.31 -7.89 -14.24
C PHE A 134 -22.83 -8.48 -12.92
N PHE A 135 -22.55 -9.76 -12.64
CA PHE A 135 -23.02 -10.43 -11.43
C PHE A 135 -22.13 -10.18 -10.21
N LEU A 136 -20.82 -10.05 -10.41
CA LEU A 136 -19.81 -10.09 -9.36
C LEU A 136 -19.19 -8.72 -9.02
N GLY A 137 -19.24 -7.76 -9.94
CA GLY A 137 -18.65 -6.43 -9.81
C GLY A 137 -19.37 -5.59 -8.75
N THR A 138 -18.58 -4.87 -7.95
CA THR A 138 -19.08 -3.91 -6.94
C THR A 138 -19.16 -2.49 -7.48
N SER A 139 -18.32 -2.14 -8.45
CA SER A 139 -18.38 -0.83 -9.08
C SER A 139 -19.56 -0.75 -10.06
N HIS A 140 -20.27 0.38 -10.06
CA HIS A 140 -21.44 0.58 -10.92
C HIS A 140 -21.12 1.21 -12.29
N HIS A 141 -20.02 1.96 -12.37
CA HIS A 141 -19.72 2.83 -13.52
C HIS A 141 -18.54 2.35 -14.37
N ILE A 142 -17.77 1.36 -13.88
CA ILE A 142 -16.64 0.85 -14.66
C ILE A 142 -17.14 -0.05 -15.79
N SER A 143 -16.54 0.13 -16.96
CA SER A 143 -16.78 -0.66 -18.15
C SER A 143 -15.60 -1.63 -18.32
N ILE A 144 -15.84 -2.92 -18.10
CA ILE A 144 -14.85 -3.98 -18.32
C ILE A 144 -14.69 -4.27 -19.81
N GLY A 145 -13.50 -4.72 -20.24
CA GLY A 145 -13.24 -5.24 -21.58
C GLY A 145 -11.77 -5.05 -21.95
N THR A 146 -11.50 -4.94 -23.24
CA THR A 146 -10.13 -4.76 -23.74
C THR A 146 -9.53 -3.43 -23.25
N PHE A 147 -8.22 -3.45 -23.01
CA PHE A 147 -7.45 -2.28 -22.56
C PHE A 147 -6.07 -2.27 -23.21
N ALA A 148 -5.66 -1.09 -23.70
CA ALA A 148 -4.45 -0.93 -24.52
C ALA A 148 -3.18 -1.50 -23.86
N VAL A 149 -2.97 -1.21 -22.57
CA VAL A 149 -1.77 -1.64 -21.83
C VAL A 149 -1.69 -3.15 -21.70
N LEU A 150 -2.77 -3.78 -21.25
CA LEU A 150 -2.82 -5.25 -21.12
C LEU A 150 -2.69 -5.93 -22.47
N SER A 151 -3.19 -5.28 -23.53
CA SER A 151 -3.06 -5.81 -24.89
C SER A 151 -1.62 -5.81 -25.36
N VAL A 152 -0.86 -4.73 -25.13
CA VAL A 152 0.58 -4.71 -25.43
C VAL A 152 1.33 -5.76 -24.59
N MET A 153 1.04 -5.87 -23.29
CA MET A 153 1.67 -6.89 -22.44
C MET A 153 1.37 -8.31 -22.92
N VAL A 154 0.14 -8.61 -23.35
CA VAL A 154 -0.18 -9.92 -23.96
C VAL A 154 0.54 -10.08 -25.29
N GLY A 155 0.63 -9.02 -26.10
CA GLY A 155 1.38 -8.98 -27.35
C GLY A 155 2.84 -9.39 -27.15
N ASP A 156 3.53 -8.77 -26.20
CA ASP A 156 4.93 -9.10 -25.88
C ASP A 156 5.12 -10.59 -25.54
N VAL A 157 4.18 -11.18 -24.78
CA VAL A 157 4.20 -12.62 -24.46
C VAL A 157 3.99 -13.47 -25.71
N THR A 158 3.04 -13.11 -26.56
CA THR A 158 2.75 -13.86 -27.78
C THR A 158 3.92 -13.83 -28.76
N GLU A 159 4.58 -12.68 -28.94
CA GLU A 159 5.74 -12.55 -29.81
C GLU A 159 6.97 -13.29 -29.27
N ARG A 160 7.18 -13.26 -27.95
CA ARG A 160 8.29 -13.96 -27.29
C ARG A 160 8.17 -15.48 -27.39
N ILE A 161 6.94 -16.03 -27.32
CA ILE A 161 6.71 -17.49 -27.31
C ILE A 161 6.45 -18.03 -28.72
N VAL A 162 5.88 -17.22 -29.60
CA VAL A 162 5.47 -17.59 -30.96
C VAL A 162 5.99 -16.52 -31.92
N PRO A 163 7.31 -16.49 -32.17
CA PRO A 163 7.92 -15.57 -33.13
C PRO A 163 7.46 -15.90 -34.56
N ASP A 164 7.49 -14.90 -35.45
CA ASP A 164 7.12 -15.07 -36.86
C ASP A 164 8.03 -16.09 -37.59
N GLU A 165 9.29 -16.26 -37.13
CA GLU A 165 10.30 -17.17 -37.71
C GLU A 165 9.90 -18.66 -37.66
N ASP A 166 9.09 -19.06 -36.67
CA ASP A 166 8.67 -20.45 -36.48
C ASP A 166 7.66 -20.94 -37.54
N PHE A 167 7.07 -20.01 -38.30
CA PHE A 167 5.98 -20.27 -39.26
C PHE A 167 6.35 -19.91 -40.70
N LEU A 168 7.64 -19.83 -41.00
CA LEU A 168 8.14 -19.65 -42.36
C LEU A 168 7.78 -20.89 -43.18
N LEU A 169 7.03 -20.71 -44.28
CA LEU A 169 6.74 -21.79 -45.20
C LEU A 169 8.06 -22.22 -45.88
N PRO A 170 8.32 -23.54 -46.01
CA PRO A 170 9.49 -24.01 -46.74
C PRO A 170 9.43 -23.50 -48.19
N PRO A 171 10.56 -23.11 -48.79
CA PRO A 171 10.58 -22.68 -50.18
C PRO A 171 10.02 -23.81 -51.04
N ALA A 172 8.96 -23.51 -51.80
CA ALA A 172 8.34 -24.50 -52.67
C ALA A 172 9.40 -25.07 -53.62
N ASN A 173 9.67 -26.38 -53.53
CA ASN A 173 10.57 -27.07 -54.45
C ASN A 173 10.05 -26.90 -55.88
N LEU A 174 10.78 -26.11 -56.67
CA LEU A 174 10.59 -25.93 -58.11
C LEU A 174 10.68 -27.28 -58.83
N THR A 175 9.53 -27.91 -59.08
CA THR A 175 9.41 -29.07 -59.99
C THR A 175 8.27 -28.91 -61.02
N GLY A 176 7.71 -27.71 -61.18
CA GLY A 176 6.71 -27.41 -62.21
C GLY A 176 7.17 -26.26 -63.12
N THR A 177 7.78 -26.59 -64.26
CA THR A 177 7.97 -25.63 -65.35
C THR A 177 6.60 -25.24 -65.93
N ASN A 178 6.44 -23.94 -66.20
CA ASN A 178 5.33 -23.30 -66.93
C ASN A 178 4.05 -22.97 -66.15
N GLN A 179 4.14 -22.08 -65.15
CA GLN A 179 3.03 -21.17 -64.82
C GLN A 179 3.59 -19.75 -64.56
N THR A 180 2.85 -18.74 -65.00
CA THR A 180 3.23 -17.35 -65.23
C THR A 180 3.94 -16.64 -64.06
N LEU A 181 5.11 -16.07 -64.38
CA LEU A 181 6.08 -15.39 -63.49
C LEU A 181 5.63 -14.08 -62.81
N SER A 182 4.37 -13.64 -62.96
CA SER A 182 3.90 -12.36 -62.41
C SER A 182 3.13 -12.49 -61.08
N SER A 183 2.57 -13.66 -60.75
CA SER A 183 1.91 -13.92 -59.46
C SER A 183 2.81 -14.69 -58.47
N MET A 184 4.02 -15.07 -58.88
CA MET A 184 4.89 -16.00 -58.16
C MET A 184 6.18 -15.37 -57.59
N ARG A 185 6.31 -14.04 -57.61
CA ARG A 185 7.45 -13.33 -56.99
C ARG A 185 7.16 -12.70 -55.63
N LEU A 186 5.89 -12.61 -55.21
CA LEU A 186 5.53 -12.09 -53.88
C LEU A 186 5.43 -13.17 -52.79
N SER A 187 5.67 -14.43 -53.14
CA SER A 187 5.46 -15.60 -52.29
C SER A 187 6.74 -16.38 -51.97
N LEU A 188 7.92 -15.73 -52.05
CA LEU A 188 9.22 -16.35 -51.74
C LEU A 188 9.60 -16.30 -50.24
N GLU A 189 8.80 -15.64 -49.41
CA GLU A 189 8.85 -15.72 -47.94
C GLU A 189 7.42 -15.64 -47.38
N GLY A 190 6.60 -16.66 -47.65
CA GLY A 190 5.25 -16.72 -47.11
C GLY A 190 5.27 -17.21 -45.66
N ILE A 191 4.76 -16.42 -44.71
CA ILE A 191 4.48 -16.90 -43.35
C ILE A 191 3.11 -17.59 -43.35
N ASP A 192 2.98 -18.76 -42.71
CA ASP A 192 1.67 -19.35 -42.43
C ASP A 192 0.92 -18.55 -41.35
N VAL A 193 0.21 -17.52 -41.80
CA VAL A 193 -0.53 -16.58 -40.94
C VAL A 193 -1.59 -17.31 -40.12
N ALA A 194 -2.25 -18.33 -40.68
CA ALA A 194 -3.36 -19.01 -40.01
C ALA A 194 -2.86 -19.88 -38.85
N ALA A 195 -1.81 -20.67 -39.08
CA ALA A 195 -1.21 -21.49 -38.03
C ALA A 195 -0.58 -20.63 -36.92
N ARG A 196 0.12 -19.55 -37.30
CA ARG A 196 0.71 -18.60 -36.35
C ARG A 196 -0.34 -17.94 -35.48
N ASP A 197 -1.41 -17.40 -36.08
CA ASP A 197 -2.45 -16.70 -35.33
C ASP A 197 -3.18 -17.64 -34.37
N GLN A 198 -3.37 -18.91 -34.74
CA GLN A 198 -3.93 -19.92 -33.84
C GLN A 198 -3.00 -20.20 -32.64
N ALA A 199 -1.69 -20.30 -32.89
CA ALA A 199 -0.70 -20.48 -31.82
C ALA A 199 -0.65 -19.26 -30.88
N ARG A 200 -0.62 -18.04 -31.41
CA ARG A 200 -0.67 -16.80 -30.60
C ARG A 200 -1.93 -16.70 -29.75
N VAL A 201 -3.08 -17.08 -30.30
CA VAL A 201 -4.35 -17.14 -29.55
C VAL A 201 -4.26 -18.15 -28.40
N SER A 202 -3.65 -19.32 -28.62
CA SER A 202 -3.49 -20.33 -27.55
C SER A 202 -2.63 -19.82 -26.39
N VAL A 203 -1.57 -19.05 -26.68
CA VAL A 203 -0.72 -18.40 -25.67
C VAL A 203 -1.48 -17.30 -24.94
N ALA A 204 -2.20 -16.44 -25.66
CA ALA A 204 -3.02 -15.37 -25.10
C ALA A 204 -4.09 -15.92 -24.15
N ILE A 205 -4.75 -17.03 -24.51
CA ILE A 205 -5.73 -17.73 -23.67
C ILE A 205 -5.06 -18.30 -22.40
N ALA A 206 -3.90 -18.96 -22.55
CA ALA A 206 -3.19 -19.57 -21.43
C ALA A 206 -2.73 -18.53 -20.39
N VAL A 207 -2.11 -17.42 -20.83
CA VAL A 207 -1.68 -16.35 -19.91
C VAL A 207 -2.88 -15.67 -19.24
N THR A 208 -3.99 -15.50 -19.97
CA THR A 208 -5.22 -14.88 -19.43
C THR A 208 -5.88 -15.75 -18.37
N PHE A 209 -5.96 -17.06 -18.61
CA PHE A 209 -6.51 -18.01 -17.64
C PHE A 209 -5.68 -18.02 -16.36
N LEU A 210 -4.35 -18.08 -16.48
CA LEU A 210 -3.44 -18.06 -15.34
C LEU A 210 -3.48 -16.72 -14.59
N CYS A 211 -3.57 -15.60 -15.31
CA CYS A 211 -3.80 -14.26 -14.75
C CYS A 211 -5.09 -14.23 -13.91
N GLY A 212 -6.19 -14.80 -14.44
CA GLY A 212 -7.45 -14.91 -13.72
C GLY A 212 -7.36 -15.79 -12.46
N ILE A 213 -6.59 -16.89 -12.49
CA ILE A 213 -6.31 -17.71 -11.29
C ILE A 213 -5.52 -16.92 -10.25
N TYR A 214 -4.52 -16.13 -10.65
CA TYR A 214 -3.79 -15.28 -9.72
C TYR A 214 -4.68 -14.22 -9.10
N GLN A 215 -5.54 -13.57 -9.90
CA GLN A 215 -6.50 -12.62 -9.38
C GLN A 215 -7.49 -13.28 -8.41
N LEU A 216 -8.06 -14.42 -8.77
CA LEU A 216 -8.97 -15.16 -7.91
C LEU A 216 -8.30 -15.58 -6.59
N SER A 217 -7.09 -16.14 -6.64
CA SER A 217 -6.34 -16.57 -5.46
C SER A 217 -5.98 -15.40 -4.55
N LEU A 218 -5.52 -14.28 -5.09
CA LEU A 218 -5.25 -13.07 -4.32
C LEU A 218 -6.54 -12.50 -3.70
N GLY A 219 -7.67 -12.57 -4.40
CA GLY A 219 -8.98 -12.16 -3.87
C GLY A 219 -9.46 -13.04 -2.72
N MET A 220 -9.35 -14.36 -2.86
CA MET A 220 -9.74 -15.33 -1.82
C MET A 220 -8.87 -15.23 -0.56
N LEU A 221 -7.57 -14.98 -0.73
CA LEU A 221 -6.63 -14.75 0.37
C LEU A 221 -6.76 -13.36 1.01
N ARG A 222 -7.71 -12.53 0.54
CA ARG A 222 -7.93 -11.14 0.98
C ARG A 222 -6.68 -10.26 0.83
N PHE A 223 -5.87 -10.53 -0.20
CA PHE A 223 -4.73 -9.70 -0.59
C PHE A 223 -5.15 -8.42 -1.34
N GLY A 224 -6.42 -7.99 -1.31
CA GLY A 224 -6.83 -6.67 -1.80
C GLY A 224 -6.12 -5.50 -1.09
N VAL A 225 -5.44 -5.76 0.03
CA VAL A 225 -4.50 -4.83 0.68
C VAL A 225 -3.27 -4.54 -0.20
N VAL A 226 -2.86 -5.45 -1.09
CA VAL A 226 -1.72 -5.25 -2.00
C VAL A 226 -1.95 -4.04 -2.91
N ALA A 227 -3.19 -3.77 -3.34
CA ALA A 227 -3.53 -2.56 -4.07
C ALA A 227 -3.30 -1.26 -3.28
N THR A 228 -3.23 -1.31 -1.95
CA THR A 228 -2.88 -0.15 -1.11
C THR A 228 -1.41 0.25 -1.28
N TYR A 229 -0.54 -0.68 -1.67
CA TYR A 229 0.89 -0.40 -1.88
C TYR A 229 1.22 0.12 -3.28
N LEU A 230 0.27 0.02 -4.22
CA LEU A 230 0.43 0.57 -5.57
C LEU A 230 0.03 2.06 -5.54
N SER A 231 1.03 2.93 -5.36
CA SER A 231 0.79 4.37 -5.24
C SER A 231 0.26 4.96 -6.54
N GLU A 232 -0.61 5.98 -6.44
CA GLU A 232 -1.15 6.67 -7.61
C GLU A 232 -0.05 7.25 -8.54
N PRO A 233 1.03 7.89 -8.04
CA PRO A 233 2.12 8.36 -8.90
C PRO A 233 2.80 7.23 -9.69
N MET A 234 2.97 6.06 -9.07
CA MET A 234 3.54 4.89 -9.72
C MET A 234 2.61 4.38 -10.85
N VAL A 235 1.32 4.22 -10.58
CA VAL A 235 0.35 3.76 -11.60
C VAL A 235 0.28 4.74 -12.77
N ARG A 236 0.26 6.06 -12.51
CA ARG A 236 0.25 7.08 -13.57
C ARG A 236 1.54 7.09 -14.39
N GLY A 237 2.71 6.99 -13.74
CA GLY A 237 4.00 6.87 -14.42
C GLY A 237 4.05 5.63 -15.32
N PHE A 238 3.53 4.49 -14.83
CA PHE A 238 3.43 3.24 -15.57
C PHE A 238 2.50 3.36 -16.78
N THR A 239 1.28 3.89 -16.62
CA THR A 239 0.34 4.03 -17.73
C THR A 239 0.83 5.00 -18.80
N THR A 240 1.56 6.06 -18.40
CA THR A 240 2.20 6.98 -19.33
C THR A 240 3.28 6.27 -20.16
N ALA A 241 4.15 5.47 -19.52
CA ALA A 241 5.14 4.67 -20.25
C ALA A 241 4.48 3.65 -21.20
N CYS A 242 3.42 2.99 -20.76
CA CYS A 242 2.66 2.07 -21.62
C CYS A 242 2.06 2.78 -22.83
N SER A 243 1.58 4.02 -22.69
CA SER A 243 1.05 4.79 -23.82
C SER A 243 2.11 5.08 -24.89
N ILE A 244 3.39 5.20 -24.52
CA ILE A 244 4.50 5.34 -25.48
C ILE A 244 4.72 4.03 -26.22
N HIS A 245 4.75 2.89 -25.52
CA HIS A 245 4.84 1.56 -26.15
C HIS A 245 3.68 1.30 -27.12
N VAL A 246 2.45 1.65 -26.71
CA VAL A 246 1.28 1.57 -27.60
C VAL A 246 1.47 2.49 -28.81
N CYS A 247 1.95 3.73 -28.63
CA CYS A 247 2.18 4.64 -29.75
C CYS A 247 3.21 4.08 -30.76
N VAL A 248 4.36 3.59 -30.28
CA VAL A 248 5.41 3.01 -31.13
C VAL A 248 4.90 1.78 -31.89
N THR A 249 4.16 0.89 -31.23
CA THR A 249 3.59 -0.30 -31.89
C THR A 249 2.51 0.03 -32.92
N GLN A 250 1.88 1.21 -32.84
CA GLN A 250 0.90 1.68 -33.83
C GLN A 250 1.55 2.33 -35.07
N LEU A 251 2.80 2.80 -34.99
CA LEU A 251 3.49 3.48 -36.11
C LEU A 251 3.48 2.63 -37.39
N LYS A 252 3.67 1.31 -37.29
CA LYS A 252 3.64 0.41 -38.44
C LYS A 252 2.31 0.44 -39.21
N TYR A 253 1.18 0.52 -38.49
CA TYR A 253 -0.16 0.61 -39.09
C TYR A 253 -0.48 2.01 -39.62
N MET A 254 0.06 3.06 -38.98
CA MET A 254 -0.12 4.44 -39.44
C MET A 254 0.58 4.68 -40.79
N PHE A 255 1.79 4.17 -40.93
CA PHE A 255 2.62 4.35 -42.12
C PHE A 255 2.46 3.24 -43.16
N GLY A 256 1.74 2.16 -42.82
CA GLY A 256 1.50 1.02 -43.70
C GLY A 256 2.77 0.24 -44.03
N VAL A 257 3.70 0.14 -43.08
CA VAL A 257 4.98 -0.56 -43.24
C VAL A 257 5.01 -1.83 -42.38
N SER A 258 5.66 -2.87 -42.86
CA SER A 258 5.94 -4.08 -42.07
C SER A 258 7.17 -3.86 -41.21
N VAL A 259 7.02 -3.92 -39.89
CA VAL A 259 8.13 -3.80 -38.91
C VAL A 259 8.08 -5.02 -38.01
N SER A 260 9.24 -5.63 -37.78
CA SER A 260 9.38 -6.75 -36.87
C SER A 260 9.07 -6.33 -35.43
N ARG A 261 8.56 -7.26 -34.62
CA ARG A 261 8.31 -6.99 -33.20
C ARG A 261 9.45 -7.56 -32.38
N TYR A 262 10.19 -6.69 -31.71
CA TYR A 262 11.18 -7.11 -30.72
C TYR A 262 10.56 -7.24 -29.34
N SER A 263 11.08 -8.16 -28.54
CA SER A 263 10.70 -8.36 -27.14
C SER A 263 11.93 -8.26 -26.23
N GLY A 264 11.73 -7.82 -24.98
CA GLY A 264 12.79 -7.70 -23.97
C GLY A 264 13.28 -6.28 -23.70
N PRO A 265 14.36 -6.12 -22.91
CA PRO A 265 14.90 -4.81 -22.56
C PRO A 265 15.34 -4.05 -23.82
N LEU A 266 15.04 -2.75 -23.86
CA LEU A 266 15.31 -1.83 -24.97
C LEU A 266 14.60 -2.19 -26.29
N ALA A 267 13.62 -3.11 -26.28
CA ALA A 267 12.84 -3.48 -27.47
C ALA A 267 12.22 -2.27 -28.18
N ILE A 268 11.76 -1.26 -27.43
CA ILE A 268 11.21 -0.02 -27.99
C ILE A 268 12.24 0.75 -28.84
N VAL A 269 13.52 0.73 -28.43
CA VAL A 269 14.60 1.41 -29.14
C VAL A 269 14.88 0.68 -30.45
N TYR A 270 15.02 -0.64 -30.42
CA TYR A 270 15.22 -1.46 -31.62
C TYR A 270 14.06 -1.32 -32.61
N THR A 271 12.81 -1.40 -32.12
CA THR A 271 11.61 -1.22 -32.95
C THR A 271 11.58 0.16 -33.59
N THR A 272 11.97 1.21 -32.86
CA THR A 272 12.01 2.58 -33.39
C THR A 272 13.11 2.72 -34.45
N ILE A 273 14.28 2.12 -34.25
CA ILE A 273 15.38 2.14 -35.23
C ILE A 273 14.98 1.42 -36.52
N GLU A 274 14.39 0.22 -36.42
CA GLU A 274 13.91 -0.55 -37.58
C GLU A 274 12.75 0.16 -38.29
N PHE A 275 11.85 0.80 -37.55
CA PHE A 275 10.83 1.65 -38.15
C PHE A 275 11.45 2.82 -38.94
N CYS A 276 12.46 3.50 -38.38
CA CYS A 276 13.16 4.59 -39.05
C CYS A 276 13.87 4.13 -40.33
N SER A 277 14.39 2.91 -40.40
CA SER A 277 15.01 2.38 -41.62
C SER A 277 13.98 2.07 -42.71
N HIS A 278 12.76 1.68 -42.34
CA HIS A 278 11.66 1.40 -43.27
C HIS A 278 10.83 2.63 -43.66
N LEU A 279 11.17 3.82 -43.17
CA LEU A 279 10.43 5.06 -43.45
C LEU A 279 10.43 5.44 -44.96
N GLY A 280 11.39 4.93 -45.73
CA GLY A 280 11.42 5.09 -47.19
C GLY A 280 10.34 4.27 -47.93
N HIS A 281 9.84 3.19 -47.34
CA HIS A 281 8.85 2.27 -47.94
C HIS A 281 7.41 2.56 -47.50
N THR A 282 7.13 3.81 -47.12
CA THR A 282 5.84 4.19 -46.52
C THR A 282 4.72 4.26 -47.53
N ASN A 283 3.55 3.72 -47.16
CA ASN A 283 2.36 3.84 -47.97
C ASN A 283 1.70 5.20 -47.69
N LEU A 284 1.84 6.13 -48.65
CA LEU A 284 1.32 7.48 -48.52
C LEU A 284 -0.21 7.53 -48.33
N VAL A 285 -0.95 6.60 -48.94
CA VAL A 285 -2.42 6.54 -48.83
C VAL A 285 -2.84 6.13 -47.42
N SER A 286 -2.17 5.13 -46.85
CA SER A 286 -2.37 4.72 -45.45
C SER A 286 -2.08 5.86 -44.48
N LEU A 287 -0.97 6.58 -44.70
CA LEU A 287 -0.57 7.71 -43.87
C LEU A 287 -1.59 8.86 -43.95
N LEU A 288 -2.00 9.23 -45.16
CA LEU A 288 -2.98 10.29 -45.38
C LEU A 288 -4.34 9.93 -44.75
N LEU A 289 -4.79 8.69 -44.92
CA LEU A 289 -6.00 8.20 -44.27
C LEU A 289 -5.89 8.28 -42.74
N CYS A 290 -4.75 7.85 -42.17
CA CYS A 290 -4.50 7.91 -40.72
C CYS A 290 -4.53 9.35 -40.20
N VAL A 291 -3.89 10.29 -40.89
CA VAL A 291 -3.85 11.71 -40.52
C VAL A 291 -5.26 12.31 -40.56
N ILE A 292 -6.02 12.08 -41.63
CA ILE A 292 -7.41 12.54 -41.75
C ILE A 292 -8.26 11.99 -40.60
N CYS A 293 -8.14 10.68 -40.32
CA CYS A 293 -8.87 10.05 -39.23
C CYS A 293 -8.49 10.63 -37.86
N THR A 294 -7.20 10.84 -37.62
CA THR A 294 -6.68 11.38 -36.36
C THR A 294 -7.15 12.82 -36.15
N VAL A 295 -7.02 13.69 -37.16
CA VAL A 295 -7.47 15.08 -37.10
C VAL A 295 -8.99 15.16 -36.93
N GLY A 296 -9.74 14.34 -37.69
CA GLY A 296 -11.20 14.26 -37.58
C GLY A 296 -11.67 13.84 -36.18
N LEU A 297 -11.07 12.79 -35.61
CA LEU A 297 -11.41 12.33 -34.25
C LEU A 297 -10.95 13.29 -33.15
N ALA A 298 -9.74 13.83 -33.25
CA ALA A 298 -9.21 14.76 -32.24
C ALA A 298 -9.99 16.08 -32.25
N GLY A 299 -10.24 16.64 -33.43
CA GLY A 299 -11.01 17.87 -33.60
C GLY A 299 -12.46 17.70 -33.15
N SER A 300 -13.08 16.57 -33.47
CA SER A 300 -14.46 16.30 -33.05
C SER A 300 -14.60 16.04 -31.55
N LYS A 301 -13.62 15.43 -30.88
CA LYS A 301 -13.59 15.33 -29.41
C LYS A 301 -13.49 16.70 -28.75
N GLU A 302 -12.57 17.56 -29.22
CA GLU A 302 -12.41 18.91 -28.68
C GLU A 302 -13.66 19.78 -28.91
N LEU A 303 -14.29 19.62 -30.07
CA LEU A 303 -15.56 20.28 -30.39
C LEU A 303 -16.70 19.77 -29.50
N GLY A 304 -16.79 18.45 -29.30
CA GLY A 304 -17.77 17.82 -28.42
C GLY A 304 -17.64 18.28 -26.98
N ASP A 305 -16.41 18.38 -26.46
CA ASP A 305 -16.15 18.91 -25.12
C ASP A 305 -16.58 20.38 -25.00
N ARG A 306 -16.31 21.20 -26.02
CA ARG A 306 -16.70 22.63 -26.03
C ARG A 306 -18.21 22.84 -26.11
N TYR A 307 -18.92 22.00 -26.85
CA TYR A 307 -20.38 22.08 -27.03
C TYR A 307 -21.16 21.11 -26.12
N ARG A 308 -20.51 20.54 -25.10
CA ARG A 308 -21.10 19.55 -24.18
C ARG A 308 -22.40 20.00 -23.55
N ASN A 309 -22.56 21.30 -23.27
CA ASN A 309 -23.78 21.86 -22.66
C ASN A 309 -24.97 21.99 -23.63
N ARG A 310 -24.74 21.86 -24.94
CA ARG A 310 -25.76 22.00 -26.00
C ARG A 310 -26.17 20.66 -26.61
N LEU A 311 -25.36 19.61 -26.46
CA LEU A 311 -25.63 18.28 -27.02
C LEU A 311 -26.28 17.39 -25.95
N PRO A 312 -27.44 16.75 -26.25
CA PRO A 312 -28.11 15.88 -25.29
C PRO A 312 -27.37 14.57 -25.02
N ALA A 313 -26.48 14.13 -25.92
CA ALA A 313 -25.66 12.94 -25.77
C ALA A 313 -24.32 13.08 -26.53
N PRO A 314 -23.24 12.42 -26.07
CA PRO A 314 -21.97 12.37 -26.80
C PRO A 314 -22.14 11.57 -28.11
N ILE A 315 -21.74 12.20 -29.21
CA ILE A 315 -21.84 11.60 -30.55
C ILE A 315 -20.78 10.49 -30.65
N PRO A 316 -21.14 9.26 -31.07
CA PRO A 316 -20.20 8.14 -31.19
C PRO A 316 -19.35 8.26 -32.48
N LEU A 317 -18.50 9.29 -32.50
CA LEU A 317 -17.68 9.67 -33.65
C LEU A 317 -16.67 8.60 -34.07
N GLU A 318 -16.22 7.75 -33.13
CA GLU A 318 -15.33 6.63 -33.41
C GLU A 318 -15.96 5.62 -34.39
N LEU A 319 -17.25 5.30 -34.20
CA LEU A 319 -17.96 4.41 -35.12
C LEU A 319 -18.28 5.08 -36.45
N ILE A 320 -18.72 6.36 -36.42
CA ILE A 320 -18.99 7.10 -37.66
C ILE A 320 -17.75 7.14 -38.53
N LEU A 321 -16.59 7.44 -37.93
CA LEU A 321 -15.31 7.42 -38.63
C LEU A 321 -15.02 6.04 -39.22
N VAL A 322 -15.17 4.98 -38.42
CA VAL A 322 -14.92 3.60 -38.87
C VAL A 322 -15.81 3.24 -40.05
N VAL A 323 -17.11 3.55 -39.99
CA VAL A 323 -18.05 3.33 -41.09
C VAL A 323 -17.64 4.12 -42.34
N LEU A 324 -17.30 5.41 -42.20
CA LEU A 324 -16.83 6.23 -43.32
C LEU A 324 -15.52 5.71 -43.91
N ALA A 325 -14.58 5.27 -43.09
CA ALA A 325 -13.32 4.68 -43.52
C ALA A 325 -13.53 3.35 -44.25
N THR A 326 -14.46 2.51 -43.79
CA THR A 326 -14.87 1.27 -44.46
C THR A 326 -15.51 1.56 -45.82
N LEU A 327 -16.43 2.53 -45.89
CA LEU A 327 -17.09 2.92 -47.14
C LEU A 327 -16.09 3.52 -48.14
N ALA A 328 -15.19 4.40 -47.67
CA ALA A 328 -14.14 4.97 -48.50
C ALA A 328 -13.16 3.89 -49.01
N SER A 329 -12.78 2.95 -48.14
CA SER A 329 -11.91 1.83 -48.50
C SER A 329 -12.53 0.94 -49.57
N SER A 330 -13.81 0.59 -49.41
CA SER A 330 -14.54 -0.23 -50.38
C SER A 330 -14.81 0.52 -51.69
N GLY A 331 -15.19 1.80 -51.64
CA GLY A 331 -15.52 2.58 -52.83
C GLY A 331 -14.30 3.01 -53.66
N LEU A 332 -13.14 3.19 -53.02
CA LEU A 332 -11.89 3.55 -53.69
C LEU A 332 -10.99 2.33 -53.97
N GLU A 333 -11.39 1.13 -53.55
CA GLU A 333 -10.62 -0.11 -53.68
C GLU A 333 -9.18 0.04 -53.14
N LEU A 334 -9.04 0.61 -51.94
CA LEU A 334 -7.74 1.03 -51.38
C LEU A 334 -6.76 -0.14 -51.21
N ASN A 335 -7.25 -1.35 -50.97
CA ASN A 335 -6.41 -2.53 -50.84
C ASN A 335 -5.83 -2.95 -52.20
N GLU A 336 -6.66 -3.07 -53.24
CA GLU A 336 -6.24 -3.54 -54.56
C GLU A 336 -5.41 -2.52 -55.32
N LYS A 337 -5.79 -1.23 -55.28
CA LYS A 337 -5.12 -0.17 -56.05
C LYS A 337 -3.92 0.45 -55.35
N HIS A 338 -3.96 0.53 -54.03
CA HIS A 338 -2.96 1.27 -53.24
C HIS A 338 -2.27 0.42 -52.19
N ALA A 339 -2.47 -0.91 -52.17
CA ALA A 339 -1.84 -1.83 -51.22
C ALA A 339 -2.00 -1.40 -49.75
N VAL A 340 -3.15 -0.79 -49.40
CA VAL A 340 -3.46 -0.41 -48.02
C VAL A 340 -3.80 -1.66 -47.21
N ASP A 341 -3.18 -1.81 -46.05
CA ASP A 341 -3.40 -2.95 -45.16
C ASP A 341 -4.79 -2.88 -44.52
N ILE A 342 -5.59 -3.93 -44.73
CA ILE A 342 -6.98 -4.05 -44.26
C ILE A 342 -7.09 -5.16 -43.21
N ILE A 343 -8.22 -5.20 -42.51
CA ILE A 343 -8.48 -6.25 -41.53
C ILE A 343 -8.59 -7.63 -42.19
N GLY A 344 -9.30 -7.73 -43.32
CA GLY A 344 -9.53 -8.99 -44.01
C GLY A 344 -10.71 -9.78 -43.43
N ASP A 345 -10.75 -11.07 -43.70
CA ASP A 345 -11.88 -11.92 -43.33
C ASP A 345 -12.02 -12.12 -41.82
N ILE A 346 -13.16 -11.70 -41.28
CA ILE A 346 -13.55 -11.93 -39.89
C ILE A 346 -14.58 -13.07 -39.87
N PRO A 347 -14.28 -14.20 -39.20
CA PRO A 347 -15.25 -15.29 -39.09
C PRO A 347 -16.48 -14.82 -38.31
N THR A 348 -17.67 -15.14 -38.80
CA THR A 348 -18.93 -14.83 -38.10
C THR A 348 -19.26 -15.93 -37.11
N GLY A 349 -19.94 -15.56 -36.02
CA GLY A 349 -20.43 -16.52 -35.03
C GLY A 349 -19.54 -16.67 -33.79
N LEU A 350 -20.00 -17.52 -32.87
CA LEU A 350 -19.31 -17.83 -31.61
C LEU A 350 -18.46 -19.10 -31.77
N LYS A 351 -17.24 -19.08 -31.23
CA LYS A 351 -16.40 -20.27 -31.15
C LYS A 351 -16.77 -21.13 -29.93
N PRO A 352 -16.66 -22.47 -30.04
CA PRO A 352 -16.88 -23.36 -28.91
C PRO A 352 -15.83 -23.14 -27.81
N PRO A 353 -16.17 -23.41 -26.53
CA PRO A 353 -15.24 -23.26 -25.42
C PRO A 353 -14.07 -24.22 -25.54
N VAL A 354 -12.87 -23.76 -25.16
CA VAL A 354 -11.63 -24.54 -25.20
C VAL A 354 -10.91 -24.43 -23.85
N VAL A 355 -10.37 -25.55 -23.38
CA VAL A 355 -9.54 -25.58 -22.18
C VAL A 355 -8.13 -25.09 -22.54
N PRO A 356 -7.57 -24.11 -21.80
CA PRO A 356 -6.20 -23.63 -22.04
C PRO A 356 -5.16 -24.73 -21.88
N SER A 357 -4.10 -24.72 -22.68
CA SER A 357 -3.06 -25.73 -22.61
C SER A 357 -2.15 -25.54 -21.38
N PHE A 358 -2.19 -26.51 -20.46
CA PHE A 358 -1.38 -26.48 -19.24
C PHE A 358 0.13 -26.54 -19.49
N THR A 359 0.57 -27.01 -20.67
CA THR A 359 1.98 -27.05 -21.05
C THR A 359 2.60 -25.66 -21.19
N LEU A 360 1.81 -24.65 -21.53
CA LEU A 360 2.28 -23.27 -21.68
C LEU A 360 2.41 -22.54 -20.34
N PHE A 361 1.77 -23.03 -19.27
CA PHE A 361 1.71 -22.30 -17.99
C PHE A 361 3.09 -22.04 -17.38
N GLY A 362 4.03 -22.98 -17.53
CA GLY A 362 5.40 -22.80 -17.07
C GLY A 362 6.14 -21.65 -17.77
N LYS A 363 5.79 -21.34 -19.03
CA LYS A 363 6.43 -20.30 -19.84
C LYS A 363 5.84 -18.90 -19.62
N VAL A 364 4.58 -18.81 -19.17
CA VAL A 364 3.82 -17.56 -19.00
C VAL A 364 3.58 -17.18 -17.54
N VAL A 365 4.21 -17.90 -16.60
CA VAL A 365 3.92 -17.79 -15.16
C VAL A 365 4.18 -16.40 -14.59
N VAL A 366 5.29 -15.77 -15.00
CA VAL A 366 5.70 -14.44 -14.54
C VAL A 366 4.82 -13.38 -15.19
N ASP A 367 4.55 -13.51 -16.49
CA ASP A 367 3.73 -12.56 -17.25
C ASP A 367 2.29 -12.53 -16.74
N ALA A 368 1.74 -13.68 -16.34
CA ALA A 368 0.41 -13.77 -15.76
C ALA A 368 0.30 -13.03 -14.42
N ILE A 369 1.35 -13.04 -13.58
CA ILE A 369 1.35 -12.30 -12.30
C ILE A 369 1.39 -10.80 -12.56
N THR A 370 2.22 -10.34 -13.50
CA THR A 370 2.30 -8.90 -13.82
C THR A 370 0.99 -8.39 -14.42
N LEU A 371 0.38 -9.12 -15.35
CA LEU A 371 -0.94 -8.83 -15.89
C LEU A 371 -2.02 -8.80 -14.79
N ALA A 372 -1.98 -9.73 -13.83
CA ALA A 372 -2.92 -9.79 -12.72
C ALA A 372 -2.86 -8.53 -11.86
N ILE A 373 -1.65 -8.11 -11.47
CA ILE A 373 -1.41 -6.92 -10.63
C ILE A 373 -1.82 -5.64 -11.37
N VAL A 374 -1.36 -5.45 -12.62
CA VAL A 374 -1.67 -4.25 -13.42
C VAL A 374 -3.17 -4.16 -13.69
N GLY A 375 -3.77 -5.27 -14.16
CA GLY A 375 -5.19 -5.32 -14.48
C GLY A 375 -6.06 -5.01 -13.28
N PHE A 376 -5.71 -5.52 -12.09
CA PHE A 376 -6.41 -5.21 -10.86
C PHE A 376 -6.19 -3.75 -10.41
N SER A 377 -4.95 -3.26 -10.42
CA SER A 377 -4.58 -1.92 -9.96
C SER A 377 -5.35 -0.82 -10.68
N ILE A 378 -5.54 -0.97 -11.99
CA ILE A 378 -6.25 0.02 -12.80
C ILE A 378 -7.75 -0.03 -12.52
N ALA A 379 -8.31 -1.23 -12.39
CA ALA A 379 -9.73 -1.39 -12.09
C ALA A 379 -10.10 -0.85 -10.70
N ILE A 380 -9.30 -1.13 -9.67
CA ILE A 380 -9.57 -0.60 -8.31
C ILE A 380 -9.35 0.92 -8.24
N SER A 381 -8.37 1.46 -8.97
CA SER A 381 -8.12 2.90 -9.05
C SER A 381 -9.34 3.61 -9.66
N MET A 382 -9.76 3.22 -10.87
CA MET A 382 -10.95 3.79 -11.52
C MET A 382 -12.24 3.55 -10.72
N GLY A 383 -12.39 2.35 -10.15
CA GLY A 383 -13.48 2.03 -9.26
C GLY A 383 -13.57 3.05 -8.12
N LYS A 384 -12.49 3.20 -7.34
CA LYS A 384 -12.43 4.14 -6.21
C LYS A 384 -12.71 5.58 -6.63
N THR A 385 -12.25 6.00 -7.80
CA THR A 385 -12.57 7.33 -8.35
C THR A 385 -14.08 7.52 -8.54
N PHE A 386 -14.78 6.56 -9.13
CA PHE A 386 -16.24 6.66 -9.32
C PHE A 386 -17.03 6.47 -8.02
N ALA A 387 -16.57 5.59 -7.14
CA ALA A 387 -17.11 5.42 -5.79
C ALA A 387 -17.08 6.74 -5.02
N LEU A 388 -15.94 7.45 -5.04
CA LEU A 388 -15.81 8.76 -4.42
C LEU A 388 -16.69 9.81 -5.11
N LYS A 389 -16.78 9.80 -6.44
CA LYS A 389 -17.59 10.75 -7.21
C LYS A 389 -19.09 10.61 -6.95
N HIS A 390 -19.59 9.38 -6.82
CA HIS A 390 -21.02 9.07 -6.71
C HIS A 390 -21.47 8.66 -5.30
N GLY A 391 -20.56 8.63 -4.33
CA GLY A 391 -20.88 8.37 -2.93
C GLY A 391 -21.26 6.92 -2.60
N TYR A 392 -20.64 5.95 -3.27
CA TYR A 392 -20.78 4.51 -2.94
C TYR A 392 -19.43 3.89 -2.56
N ASN A 393 -19.45 2.70 -1.96
CA ASN A 393 -18.24 2.00 -1.53
C ASN A 393 -17.90 0.84 -2.48
N ILE A 394 -16.60 0.59 -2.66
CA ILE A 394 -16.08 -0.54 -3.44
C ILE A 394 -15.26 -1.43 -2.55
N ASP A 395 -15.48 -2.74 -2.67
CA ASP A 395 -14.67 -3.75 -1.99
C ASP A 395 -13.56 -4.23 -2.93
N SER A 396 -12.32 -3.90 -2.58
CA SER A 396 -11.13 -4.30 -3.34
C SER A 396 -10.99 -5.82 -3.50
N ASN A 397 -11.36 -6.62 -2.50
CA ASN A 397 -11.23 -8.08 -2.60
C ASN A 397 -12.28 -8.66 -3.55
N GLN A 398 -13.51 -8.13 -3.48
CA GLN A 398 -14.58 -8.57 -4.36
C GLN A 398 -14.32 -8.15 -5.81
N GLU A 399 -13.77 -6.95 -6.06
CA GLU A 399 -13.32 -6.57 -7.41
C GLU A 399 -12.24 -7.51 -7.95
N LEU A 400 -11.30 -7.91 -7.09
CA LEU A 400 -10.23 -8.83 -7.46
C LEU A 400 -10.78 -10.21 -7.86
N VAL A 401 -11.76 -10.73 -7.10
CA VAL A 401 -12.49 -11.97 -7.43
C VAL A 401 -13.30 -11.81 -8.73
N ALA A 402 -14.03 -10.69 -8.88
CA ALA A 402 -14.89 -10.44 -10.03
C ALA A 402 -14.08 -10.39 -11.34
N ILE A 403 -12.96 -9.66 -11.36
CA ILE A 403 -12.09 -9.56 -12.54
C ILE A 403 -11.39 -10.89 -12.80
N GLY A 404 -10.91 -11.58 -11.75
CA GLY A 404 -10.28 -12.90 -11.88
C GLY A 404 -11.19 -13.93 -12.52
N LEU A 405 -12.44 -14.04 -12.03
CA LEU A 405 -13.44 -14.93 -12.61
C LEU A 405 -13.85 -14.50 -14.02
N SER A 406 -13.90 -13.20 -14.31
CA SER A 406 -14.17 -12.67 -15.65
C SER A 406 -13.08 -13.07 -16.65
N ASN A 407 -11.80 -13.04 -16.25
CA ASN A 407 -10.66 -13.49 -17.07
C ASN A 407 -10.63 -15.02 -17.24
N ILE A 408 -10.88 -15.79 -16.18
CA ILE A 408 -10.99 -17.26 -16.26
C ILE A 408 -12.10 -17.65 -17.24
N PHE A 409 -13.31 -17.12 -17.03
CA PHE A 409 -14.44 -17.41 -17.91
C PHE A 409 -14.18 -16.96 -19.34
N GLY A 410 -13.68 -15.72 -19.53
CA GLY A 410 -13.38 -15.19 -20.85
C GLY A 410 -12.37 -16.03 -21.62
N SER A 411 -11.30 -16.48 -20.98
CA SER A 411 -10.24 -17.28 -21.63
C SER A 411 -10.74 -18.63 -22.15
N ILE A 412 -11.67 -19.28 -21.45
CA ILE A 412 -12.33 -20.51 -21.94
C ILE A 412 -13.07 -20.26 -23.25
N PHE A 413 -13.59 -19.04 -23.46
CA PHE A 413 -14.25 -18.60 -24.69
C PHE A 413 -13.33 -17.78 -25.62
N HIS A 414 -12.03 -18.08 -25.61
CA HIS A 414 -11.01 -17.47 -26.46
C HIS A 414 -10.76 -15.98 -26.25
N SER A 415 -11.11 -15.42 -25.10
CA SER A 415 -10.77 -14.03 -24.78
C SER A 415 -9.33 -13.92 -24.27
N PHE A 416 -8.68 -12.81 -24.59
CA PHE A 416 -7.43 -12.42 -23.93
C PHE A 416 -7.71 -11.49 -22.73
N THR A 417 -6.67 -11.21 -21.95
CA THR A 417 -6.76 -10.52 -20.65
C THR A 417 -7.51 -9.19 -20.75
N ILE A 418 -8.49 -9.01 -19.87
CA ILE A 418 -9.30 -7.80 -19.75
C ILE A 418 -9.07 -7.05 -18.45
N SER A 419 -9.51 -5.79 -18.44
CA SER A 419 -9.65 -4.97 -17.24
C SER A 419 -10.64 -3.82 -17.51
N CYS A 420 -10.71 -2.85 -16.60
CA CYS A 420 -11.44 -1.61 -16.75
C CYS A 420 -10.81 -0.74 -17.84
N ALA A 421 -11.61 -0.27 -18.80
CA ALA A 421 -11.18 0.73 -19.75
C ALA A 421 -11.53 2.15 -19.27
N MET A 422 -10.51 3.00 -19.17
CA MET A 422 -10.67 4.38 -18.68
C MET A 422 -11.61 5.21 -19.58
N SER A 423 -11.35 5.26 -20.89
CA SER A 423 -12.12 6.08 -21.84
C SER A 423 -13.61 5.70 -21.85
N ARG A 424 -13.92 4.40 -21.90
CA ARG A 424 -15.30 3.89 -21.91
C ARG A 424 -16.03 4.15 -20.62
N SER A 425 -15.40 3.90 -19.47
CA SER A 425 -16.03 4.15 -18.17
C SER A 425 -16.37 5.63 -17.98
N LEU A 426 -15.51 6.53 -18.47
CA LEU A 426 -15.79 7.98 -18.47
C LEU A 426 -16.96 8.34 -19.39
N VAL A 427 -17.10 7.69 -20.55
CA VAL A 427 -18.26 7.90 -21.43
C VAL A 427 -19.53 7.34 -20.80
N GLN A 428 -19.47 6.18 -20.16
CA GLN A 428 -20.60 5.58 -19.43
C GLN A 428 -21.14 6.53 -18.35
N ASP A 429 -20.22 7.08 -17.56
CA ASP A 429 -20.53 8.07 -16.53
C ASP A 429 -21.05 9.39 -17.13
N ALA A 430 -20.42 9.89 -18.21
CA ALA A 430 -20.83 11.12 -18.87
C ALA A 430 -22.19 11.04 -19.58
N THR A 431 -22.62 9.84 -19.98
CA THR A 431 -23.93 9.57 -20.59
C THR A 431 -25.04 9.33 -19.56
N GLY A 432 -24.70 9.37 -18.26
CA GLY A 432 -25.67 9.18 -17.19
C GLY A 432 -25.96 7.72 -16.85
N GLY A 433 -25.08 6.79 -17.22
CA GLY A 433 -25.15 5.41 -16.73
C GLY A 433 -24.98 5.37 -15.21
N GLN A 434 -25.86 4.65 -14.53
CA GLN A 434 -25.95 4.56 -13.07
C GLN A 434 -25.59 3.16 -12.55
N THR A 435 -25.72 2.13 -13.38
CA THR A 435 -25.51 0.74 -12.98
C THR A 435 -24.80 -0.11 -14.04
N GLN A 436 -24.47 -1.34 -13.66
CA GLN A 436 -23.87 -2.33 -14.56
C GLN A 436 -24.83 -2.84 -15.66
N VAL A 437 -26.11 -2.45 -15.64
CA VAL A 437 -27.02 -2.70 -16.77
C VAL A 437 -26.48 -2.08 -18.06
N ALA A 438 -25.81 -0.91 -17.98
CA ALA A 438 -25.14 -0.31 -19.12
C ALA A 438 -24.09 -1.26 -19.74
N GLY A 439 -23.32 -1.94 -18.90
CA GLY A 439 -22.35 -2.94 -19.34
C GLY A 439 -23.00 -4.15 -20.03
N LEU A 440 -24.16 -4.60 -19.56
CA LEU A 440 -24.91 -5.69 -20.17
C LEU A 440 -25.48 -5.30 -21.55
N VAL A 441 -26.02 -4.08 -21.67
CA VAL A 441 -26.49 -3.53 -22.96
C VAL A 441 -25.34 -3.41 -23.95
N SER A 442 -24.17 -2.97 -23.48
CA SER A 442 -22.94 -2.93 -24.26
C SER A 442 -22.54 -4.32 -24.78
N ALA A 443 -22.55 -5.35 -23.92
CA ALA A 443 -22.26 -6.73 -24.30
C ALA A 443 -23.26 -7.27 -25.33
N LEU A 444 -24.56 -6.96 -25.18
CA LEU A 444 -25.59 -7.35 -26.14
C LEU A 444 -25.35 -6.73 -27.52
N LEU A 445 -24.94 -5.46 -27.58
CA LEU A 445 -24.60 -4.80 -28.84
C LEU A 445 -23.40 -5.48 -29.52
N VAL A 446 -22.36 -5.82 -28.75
CA VAL A 446 -21.20 -6.55 -29.27
C VAL A 446 -21.60 -7.94 -29.79
N LEU A 447 -22.50 -8.63 -29.10
CA LEU A 447 -23.02 -9.93 -29.55
C LEU A 447 -23.72 -9.83 -30.91
N ILE A 448 -24.59 -8.81 -31.10
CA ILE A 448 -25.25 -8.57 -32.39
C ILE A 448 -24.20 -8.35 -33.49
N VAL A 449 -23.13 -7.63 -33.19
CA VAL A 449 -22.06 -7.38 -34.16
C VAL A 449 -21.30 -8.66 -34.53
N ILE A 450 -20.95 -9.50 -33.54
CA ILE A 450 -20.27 -10.78 -33.77
C ILE A 450 -21.11 -11.70 -34.68
N LEU A 451 -22.43 -11.73 -34.46
CA LEU A 451 -23.34 -12.63 -35.19
C LEU A 451 -23.72 -12.12 -36.58
N ALA A 452 -23.91 -10.81 -36.76
CA ALA A 452 -24.54 -10.26 -37.97
C ALA A 452 -23.73 -9.20 -38.73
N ILE A 453 -22.92 -8.38 -38.04
CA ILE A 453 -22.33 -7.16 -38.63
C ILE A 453 -20.83 -7.32 -38.91
N SER A 454 -20.16 -8.34 -38.35
CA SER A 454 -18.70 -8.48 -38.43
C SER A 454 -18.14 -8.55 -39.87
N SER A 455 -18.92 -9.04 -40.83
CA SER A 455 -18.54 -9.05 -42.25
C SER A 455 -18.39 -7.66 -42.88
N LEU A 456 -19.07 -6.63 -42.34
CA LEU A 456 -18.95 -5.25 -42.84
C LEU A 456 -17.58 -4.64 -42.53
N PHE A 457 -16.83 -5.18 -41.57
CA PHE A 457 -15.50 -4.66 -41.21
C PHE A 457 -14.36 -5.25 -42.07
N ARG A 458 -14.64 -6.14 -43.03
CA ARG A 458 -13.61 -6.75 -43.88
C ARG A 458 -12.72 -5.72 -44.61
N PRO A 459 -13.27 -4.69 -45.30
CA PRO A 459 -12.44 -3.72 -46.02
C PRO A 459 -11.90 -2.61 -45.11
N LEU A 460 -12.10 -2.67 -43.79
CA LEU A 460 -11.67 -1.61 -42.88
C LEU A 460 -10.13 -1.50 -42.85
N PRO A 461 -9.55 -0.32 -43.15
CA PRO A 461 -8.10 -0.12 -43.09
C PRO A 461 -7.56 -0.16 -41.67
N ARG A 462 -6.43 -0.84 -41.45
CA ARG A 462 -5.76 -0.89 -40.13
C ARG A 462 -5.27 0.48 -39.68
N ALA A 463 -4.93 1.37 -40.62
CA ALA A 463 -4.57 2.76 -40.36
C ALA A 463 -5.67 3.56 -39.63
N ALA A 464 -6.96 3.29 -39.94
CA ALA A 464 -8.07 3.94 -39.26
C ALA A 464 -8.20 3.47 -37.80
N LEU A 465 -7.96 2.17 -37.54
CA LEU A 465 -7.91 1.62 -36.18
C LEU A 465 -6.74 2.21 -35.38
N ALA A 466 -5.57 2.38 -36.00
CA ALA A 466 -4.42 3.01 -35.36
C ALA A 466 -4.72 4.46 -34.93
N ALA A 467 -5.41 5.23 -35.79
CA ALA A 467 -5.87 6.57 -35.44
C ALA A 467 -6.82 6.57 -34.23
N VAL A 468 -7.76 5.62 -34.16
CA VAL A 468 -8.66 5.45 -32.99
C VAL A 468 -7.85 5.20 -31.72
N VAL A 469 -6.84 4.34 -31.77
CA VAL A 469 -5.97 4.06 -30.62
C VAL A 469 -5.24 5.32 -30.18
N LEU A 470 -4.56 6.02 -31.11
CA LEU A 470 -3.78 7.22 -30.78
C LEU A 470 -4.61 8.30 -30.09
N VAL A 471 -5.80 8.61 -30.63
CA VAL A 471 -6.67 9.64 -30.05
C VAL A 471 -7.13 9.25 -28.64
N ASN A 472 -7.32 7.95 -28.38
CA ASN A 472 -7.67 7.46 -27.03
C ASN A 472 -6.51 7.48 -26.03
N LEU A 473 -5.25 7.59 -26.49
CA LEU A 473 -4.10 7.76 -25.60
C LEU A 473 -3.92 9.20 -25.09
N LYS A 474 -4.63 10.21 -25.65
CA LYS A 474 -4.55 11.63 -25.23
C LYS A 474 -4.66 11.80 -23.71
N GLY A 475 -5.57 11.05 -23.07
CA GLY A 475 -5.77 11.09 -21.61
C GLY A 475 -4.57 10.56 -20.81
N MET A 476 -3.88 9.54 -21.31
CA MET A 476 -2.67 8.99 -20.68
C MET A 476 -1.49 9.95 -20.85
N PHE A 477 -1.32 10.55 -22.04
CA PHE A 477 -0.26 11.54 -22.26
C PHE A 477 -0.43 12.82 -21.42
N LYS A 478 -1.67 13.19 -21.09
CA LYS A 478 -1.94 14.34 -20.21
C LYS A 478 -1.32 14.18 -18.81
N GLN A 479 -1.02 12.95 -18.37
CA GLN A 479 -0.38 12.64 -17.08
C GLN A 479 1.05 13.18 -16.97
N PHE A 480 1.72 13.55 -18.07
CA PHE A 480 3.01 14.27 -18.01
C PHE A 480 2.90 15.61 -17.25
N ALA A 481 1.70 16.20 -17.18
CA ALA A 481 1.44 17.41 -16.40
C ALA A 481 1.55 17.19 -14.88
N ASP A 482 1.63 15.94 -14.40
CA ASP A 482 1.83 15.64 -12.98
C ASP A 482 3.25 15.97 -12.52
N VAL A 483 4.25 15.91 -13.41
CA VAL A 483 5.67 16.07 -13.05
C VAL A 483 5.98 17.42 -12.38
N PRO A 484 5.57 18.59 -12.94
CA PRO A 484 5.80 19.87 -12.27
C PRO A 484 5.04 20.02 -10.96
N GLN A 485 3.85 19.43 -10.85
CA GLN A 485 3.04 19.45 -9.63
C GLN A 485 3.68 18.62 -8.52
N LEU A 486 4.13 17.41 -8.85
CA LEU A 486 4.82 16.51 -7.91
C LEU A 486 6.15 17.10 -7.44
N TRP A 487 6.91 17.77 -8.32
CA TRP A 487 8.15 18.45 -7.94
C TRP A 487 7.94 19.51 -6.85
N ARG A 488 6.86 20.28 -6.93
CA ARG A 488 6.50 21.32 -5.94
C ARG A 488 5.93 20.73 -4.65
N THR A 489 5.30 19.56 -4.72
CA THR A 489 4.56 18.97 -3.59
C THR A 489 5.40 17.97 -2.80
N CYS A 490 5.87 16.90 -3.47
CA CYS A 490 6.63 15.83 -2.83
C CYS A 490 7.68 15.24 -3.79
N ARG A 491 8.96 15.47 -3.50
CA ARG A 491 10.08 14.96 -4.33
C ARG A 491 10.15 13.44 -4.38
N ILE A 492 9.72 12.75 -3.33
CA ILE A 492 9.72 11.28 -3.28
C ILE A 492 8.66 10.72 -4.23
N ASP A 493 7.48 11.34 -4.28
CA ASP A 493 6.41 10.94 -5.20
C ASP A 493 6.80 11.20 -6.66
N LEU A 494 7.52 12.31 -6.93
CA LEU A 494 8.13 12.51 -8.23
C LEU A 494 9.16 11.43 -8.56
N ALA A 495 10.05 11.08 -7.62
CA ALA A 495 11.04 10.03 -7.83
C ALA A 495 10.36 8.69 -8.18
N MET A 496 9.27 8.33 -7.48
CA MET A 496 8.47 7.15 -7.81
C MET A 496 7.91 7.22 -9.23
N TRP A 497 7.34 8.36 -9.63
CA TRP A 497 6.81 8.56 -10.99
C TRP A 497 7.91 8.41 -12.05
N MET A 498 9.05 9.08 -11.87
CA MET A 498 10.18 9.09 -12.81
C MET A 498 10.85 7.73 -12.95
N VAL A 499 11.12 7.04 -11.83
CA VAL A 499 11.70 5.70 -11.84
C VAL A 499 10.77 4.73 -12.54
N THR A 500 9.47 4.78 -12.23
CA THR A 500 8.47 3.91 -12.87
C THR A 500 8.39 4.17 -14.37
N PHE A 501 8.34 5.44 -14.78
CA PHE A 501 8.26 5.83 -16.18
C PHE A 501 9.47 5.33 -16.97
N TRP A 502 10.69 5.67 -16.55
CA TRP A 502 11.91 5.29 -17.29
C TRP A 502 12.18 3.79 -17.26
N ALA A 503 11.96 3.13 -16.11
CA ALA A 503 12.11 1.67 -16.04
C ALA A 503 11.15 0.96 -16.99
N SER A 504 9.90 1.41 -17.08
CA SER A 504 8.89 0.79 -17.95
C SER A 504 9.10 1.10 -19.43
N VAL A 505 9.61 2.29 -19.77
CA VAL A 505 9.96 2.61 -21.16
C VAL A 505 11.16 1.79 -21.62
N LEU A 506 12.23 1.72 -20.82
CA LEU A 506 13.52 1.15 -21.25
C LEU A 506 13.63 -0.36 -21.03
N LEU A 507 13.13 -0.91 -19.93
CA LEU A 507 13.31 -2.33 -19.60
C LEU A 507 12.18 -3.22 -20.12
N GLY A 508 11.06 -2.63 -20.57
CA GLY A 508 9.82 -3.34 -20.85
C GLY A 508 8.80 -3.17 -19.72
N LEU A 509 7.53 -3.50 -20.00
CA LEU A 509 6.42 -3.24 -19.09
C LEU A 509 6.42 -4.19 -17.88
N ASP A 510 6.85 -5.44 -18.07
CA ASP A 510 6.97 -6.47 -17.03
C ASP A 510 8.08 -6.15 -16.02
N LEU A 511 9.31 -5.93 -16.49
CA LEU A 511 10.46 -5.57 -15.67
C LEU A 511 10.31 -4.17 -15.06
N GLY A 512 9.77 -3.23 -15.83
CA GLY A 512 9.49 -1.87 -15.36
C GLY A 512 8.55 -1.84 -14.17
N LEU A 513 7.48 -2.66 -14.20
CA LEU A 513 6.57 -2.81 -13.07
C LEU A 513 7.27 -3.41 -11.84
N ALA A 514 8.10 -4.44 -12.04
CA ALA A 514 8.83 -5.06 -10.94
C ALA A 514 9.77 -4.07 -10.23
N VAL A 515 10.48 -3.25 -11.01
CA VAL A 515 11.33 -2.16 -10.48
C VAL A 515 10.48 -1.11 -9.76
N ALA A 516 9.34 -0.72 -10.34
CA ALA A 516 8.44 0.27 -9.77
C ALA A 516 7.87 -0.15 -8.40
N VAL A 517 7.37 -1.38 -8.29
CA VAL A 517 6.86 -1.94 -7.03
C VAL A 517 7.97 -2.08 -5.99
N SER A 518 9.14 -2.55 -6.40
CA SER A 518 10.31 -2.66 -5.50
C SER A 518 10.75 -1.30 -4.97
N PHE A 519 10.80 -0.29 -5.84
CA PHE A 519 11.13 1.08 -5.46
C PHE A 519 10.06 1.72 -4.55
N ALA A 520 8.78 1.46 -4.81
CA ALA A 520 7.68 1.93 -3.96
C ALA A 520 7.79 1.37 -2.54
N LEU A 521 8.04 0.06 -2.39
CA LEU A 521 8.25 -0.58 -1.09
C LEU A 521 9.50 -0.03 -0.39
N LEU A 522 10.61 0.10 -1.10
CA LEU A 522 11.85 0.67 -0.56
C LEU A 522 11.66 2.12 -0.08
N SER A 523 10.91 2.93 -0.83
CA SER A 523 10.57 4.30 -0.49
C SER A 523 9.79 4.39 0.83
N VAL A 524 8.83 3.49 1.06
CA VAL A 524 8.12 3.39 2.35
C VAL A 524 9.10 3.07 3.48
N VAL A 525 9.99 2.10 3.28
CA VAL A 525 11.00 1.72 4.29
C VAL A 525 11.91 2.90 4.64
N ILE A 526 12.47 3.59 3.65
CA ILE A 526 13.35 4.76 3.84
C ILE A 526 12.62 5.88 4.58
N ARG A 527 11.35 6.14 4.24
CA ARG A 527 10.52 7.14 4.94
C ARG A 527 10.27 6.78 6.40
N THR A 528 10.08 5.50 6.71
CA THR A 528 9.90 5.04 8.10
C THR A 528 11.19 5.08 8.92
N GLN A 529 12.34 4.97 8.27
CA GLN A 529 13.67 4.99 8.91
C GLN A 529 14.25 6.40 9.12
N THR A 530 13.55 7.47 8.71
CA THR A 530 14.00 8.86 8.91
C THR A 530 13.14 9.60 9.95
N PRO A 531 13.04 9.11 11.20
CA PRO A 531 12.27 9.76 12.25
C PRO A 531 12.91 11.06 12.70
N LYS A 532 12.08 11.96 13.21
CA LYS A 532 12.52 13.18 13.89
C LYS A 532 12.55 12.93 15.39
N TYR A 533 13.65 13.35 16.01
CA TYR A 533 13.88 13.27 17.44
C TYR A 533 14.07 14.67 18.01
N SER A 534 13.25 15.03 19.01
CA SER A 534 13.21 16.35 19.63
C SER A 534 13.40 16.24 21.14
N ILE A 535 13.92 17.31 21.74
CA ILE A 535 13.95 17.47 23.20
C ILE A 535 12.87 18.49 23.53
N LEU A 536 11.97 18.14 24.44
CA LEU A 536 10.84 18.99 24.78
C LEU A 536 11.17 19.92 25.95
N GLY A 537 10.75 21.18 25.82
CA GLY A 537 10.71 22.17 26.87
C GLY A 537 9.27 22.52 27.26
N LYS A 538 9.08 23.01 28.49
CA LYS A 538 7.79 23.46 29.00
C LYS A 538 7.59 24.94 28.69
N ILE A 539 6.41 25.32 28.21
CA ILE A 539 6.02 26.73 28.13
C ILE A 539 5.63 27.20 29.55
N PRO A 540 6.16 28.33 30.04
CA PRO A 540 5.83 28.84 31.37
C PRO A 540 4.33 28.95 31.63
N ASN A 541 3.87 28.56 32.83
CA ASN A 541 2.47 28.64 33.27
C ASN A 541 1.45 27.80 32.46
N THR A 542 1.91 26.84 31.66
CA THR A 542 1.02 25.92 30.93
C THR A 542 1.51 24.48 31.04
N ASP A 543 0.67 23.50 30.71
CA ASP A 543 1.06 22.09 30.65
C ASP A 543 1.49 21.64 29.24
N ILE A 544 1.90 22.59 28.40
CA ILE A 544 2.28 22.37 27.01
C ILE A 544 3.80 22.16 26.92
N TYR A 545 4.19 21.08 26.26
CA TYR A 545 5.58 20.71 26.00
C TYR A 545 5.86 20.74 24.50
N LEU A 546 6.84 21.53 24.06
CA LEU A 546 7.19 21.73 22.64
C LEU A 546 8.70 21.60 22.41
N ASP A 547 9.11 21.38 21.15
CA ASP A 547 10.52 21.29 20.78
C ASP A 547 11.26 22.60 21.06
N LEU A 548 12.34 22.52 21.83
CA LEU A 548 13.23 23.64 22.16
C LEU A 548 13.85 24.29 20.92
N LYS A 549 14.01 23.55 19.83
CA LYS A 549 14.59 24.08 18.58
C LYS A 549 13.59 24.87 17.75
N GLU A 550 12.30 24.57 17.89
CA GLU A 550 11.24 25.18 17.08
C GLU A 550 10.60 26.36 17.80
N TYR A 551 10.50 26.30 19.14
CA TYR A 551 9.84 27.33 19.95
C TYR A 551 10.82 27.96 20.95
N ALA A 552 11.15 29.23 20.75
CA ALA A 552 12.07 29.98 21.61
C ALA A 552 11.55 30.21 23.04
N GLU A 553 10.23 30.16 23.24
CA GLU A 553 9.59 30.35 24.55
C GLU A 553 9.61 29.08 25.42
N ALA A 554 9.87 27.92 24.82
CA ALA A 554 9.96 26.65 25.54
C ALA A 554 11.26 26.59 26.34
N LYS A 555 11.16 26.27 27.64
CA LYS A 555 12.33 26.18 28.54
C LYS A 555 12.51 24.76 29.05
N GLU A 556 13.77 24.32 29.16
CA GLU A 556 14.08 23.03 29.79
C GLU A 556 13.66 23.03 31.26
N VAL A 557 13.16 21.89 31.74
CA VAL A 557 12.82 21.69 33.14
C VAL A 557 14.09 21.24 33.87
N SER A 558 14.47 21.96 34.93
CA SER A 558 15.68 21.66 35.69
C SER A 558 15.70 20.21 36.18
N GLY A 559 16.80 19.49 35.90
CA GLY A 559 17.00 18.10 36.34
C GLY A 559 16.23 17.03 35.55
N ILE A 560 15.39 17.41 34.57
CA ILE A 560 14.55 16.49 33.80
C ILE A 560 14.77 16.71 32.30
N ARG A 561 15.09 15.63 31.57
CA ARG A 561 15.11 15.64 30.11
C ARG A 561 13.92 14.87 29.54
N ILE A 562 13.26 15.48 28.57
CA ILE A 562 12.10 14.89 27.90
C ILE A 562 12.48 14.63 26.44
N PHE A 563 12.53 13.37 26.05
CA PHE A 563 12.89 12.93 24.72
C PHE A 563 11.64 12.44 23.97
N GLN A 564 11.34 13.08 22.85
CA GLN A 564 10.21 12.73 22.01
C GLN A 564 10.68 12.08 20.72
N THR A 565 9.94 11.04 20.31
CA THR A 565 10.06 10.40 19.00
C THR A 565 8.72 10.48 18.26
N ASN A 566 8.78 10.64 16.94
CA ASN A 566 7.62 10.60 16.06
C ASN A 566 7.43 9.25 15.34
N ALA A 567 8.19 8.21 15.69
CA ALA A 567 8.15 6.92 15.03
C ALA A 567 7.93 5.75 15.99
N SER A 568 7.41 4.66 15.43
CA SER A 568 7.27 3.39 16.14
C SER A 568 8.62 2.69 16.27
N LEU A 569 8.79 1.84 17.28
CA LEU A 569 10.09 1.23 17.60
C LEU A 569 10.14 -0.21 17.10
N TYR A 570 11.05 -0.48 16.17
CA TYR A 570 11.22 -1.80 15.60
C TYR A 570 12.66 -2.09 15.20
N PHE A 571 12.94 -3.31 14.74
CA PHE A 571 14.28 -3.78 14.46
C PHE A 571 15.11 -2.86 13.55
N ALA A 572 14.47 -2.13 12.63
CA ALA A 572 15.19 -1.30 11.67
C ALA A 572 15.62 0.07 12.21
N ASN A 573 15.00 0.56 13.27
CA ASN A 573 15.30 1.89 13.83
C ASN A 573 15.71 1.89 15.31
N ALA A 574 15.78 0.71 15.96
CA ALA A 574 16.16 0.58 17.36
C ALA A 574 17.56 1.17 17.67
N ASP A 575 18.57 0.85 16.85
CA ASP A 575 19.91 1.39 17.07
C ASP A 575 19.96 2.91 16.82
N MET A 576 19.29 3.37 15.75
CA MET A 576 19.14 4.80 15.45
C MET A 576 18.47 5.58 16.58
N TYR A 577 17.46 4.98 17.23
CA TYR A 577 16.80 5.58 18.39
C TYR A 577 17.78 5.75 19.57
N THR A 578 18.59 4.72 19.83
CA THR A 578 19.56 4.74 20.93
C THR A 578 20.66 5.78 20.69
N GLU A 579 21.20 5.84 19.47
CA GLU A 579 22.20 6.84 19.07
C GLU A 579 21.63 8.26 19.09
N ALA A 580 20.38 8.44 18.63
CA ALA A 580 19.70 9.72 18.70
C ALA A 580 19.45 10.16 20.15
N LEU A 581 19.06 9.24 21.04
CA LEU A 581 18.87 9.52 22.46
C LEU A 581 20.19 9.97 23.11
N ILE A 582 21.28 9.24 22.86
CA ILE A 582 22.61 9.56 23.39
C ILE A 582 23.09 10.92 22.85
N SER A 583 23.02 11.13 21.54
CA SER A 583 23.50 12.38 20.92
C SER A 583 22.69 13.60 21.34
N LYS A 584 21.37 13.47 21.48
CA LYS A 584 20.47 14.57 21.89
C LYS A 584 20.57 14.87 23.39
N THR A 585 20.61 13.84 24.23
CA THR A 585 20.80 14.04 25.67
C THR A 585 22.26 14.36 26.03
N GLY A 586 23.22 14.13 25.15
CA GLY A 586 24.65 14.38 25.45
C GLY A 586 25.17 13.54 26.63
N LEU A 587 24.45 12.47 26.99
CA LEU A 587 24.85 11.51 28.01
C LEU A 587 24.94 10.16 27.32
N ASP A 588 26.15 9.61 27.27
CA ASP A 588 26.35 8.22 26.88
C ASP A 588 26.49 7.36 28.14
N PRO A 589 25.47 6.56 28.50
CA PRO A 589 25.56 5.70 29.66
C PRO A 589 26.69 4.69 29.56
N ARG A 590 27.01 4.22 28.35
CA ARG A 590 27.96 3.13 28.13
C ARG A 590 29.39 3.56 28.45
N SER A 591 29.80 4.73 27.99
CA SER A 591 31.10 5.31 28.35
C SER A 591 31.19 5.60 29.85
N LEU A 592 30.15 6.14 30.48
CA LEU A 592 30.14 6.40 31.93
C LEU A 592 30.27 5.13 32.77
N ILE A 593 29.54 4.07 32.41
CA ILE A 593 29.64 2.76 33.07
C ILE A 593 31.06 2.19 32.88
N ALA A 594 31.63 2.32 31.68
CA ALA A 594 32.98 1.84 31.40
C ALA A 594 34.06 2.60 32.20
N VAL A 595 33.92 3.93 32.33
CA VAL A 595 34.82 4.77 33.13
C VAL A 595 34.70 4.42 34.61
N ARG A 596 33.48 4.32 35.16
CA ARG A 596 33.24 3.89 36.56
C ARG A 596 33.86 2.53 36.84
N LYS A 597 33.71 1.57 35.92
CA LYS A 597 34.29 0.22 36.06
C LYS A 597 35.82 0.23 36.03
N LYS A 598 36.44 1.04 35.16
CA LYS A 598 37.89 1.24 35.12
C LYS A 598 38.41 1.88 36.41
N PHE A 599 37.71 2.89 36.92
CA PHE A 599 38.05 3.57 38.17
C PHE A 599 37.96 2.61 39.37
N LEU A 600 36.86 1.86 39.49
CA LEU A 600 36.69 0.83 40.53
C LEU A 600 37.79 -0.24 40.47
N ALA A 601 38.15 -0.71 39.26
CA ALA A 601 39.24 -1.66 39.08
C ALA A 601 40.60 -1.08 39.50
N HIS A 602 40.82 0.21 39.25
CA HIS A 602 42.04 0.91 39.68
C HIS A 602 42.12 1.05 41.21
N GLN A 603 41.02 1.44 41.87
CA GLN A 603 40.93 1.48 43.34
C GLN A 603 41.20 0.12 43.97
N GLN A 604 40.56 -0.94 43.47
CA GLN A 604 40.79 -2.30 43.97
C GLN A 604 42.25 -2.75 43.77
N ARG A 605 42.91 -2.30 42.71
CA ARG A 605 44.33 -2.58 42.47
C ARG A 605 45.23 -1.83 43.46
N LEU A 606 44.93 -0.57 43.76
CA LEU A 606 45.64 0.21 44.78
C LEU A 606 45.47 -0.36 46.19
N GLU A 607 44.25 -0.77 46.56
CA GLU A 607 43.98 -1.44 47.84
C GLU A 607 44.71 -2.77 47.95
N ARG A 608 44.76 -3.57 46.88
CA ARG A 608 45.54 -4.80 46.83
C ARG A 608 47.04 -4.55 46.99
N LYS A 609 47.57 -3.44 46.44
CA LYS A 609 48.97 -3.02 46.67
C LYS A 609 49.18 -2.64 48.14
N ARG A 610 48.34 -1.78 48.73
CA ARG A 610 48.42 -1.41 50.15
C ARG A 610 48.32 -2.62 51.08
N ARG A 611 47.45 -3.60 50.79
CA ARG A 611 47.38 -4.85 51.57
C ARG A 611 48.64 -5.70 51.47
N ARG A 612 49.34 -5.68 50.32
CA ARG A 612 50.63 -6.36 50.14
C ARG A 612 51.75 -5.63 50.88
N GLU A 613 51.77 -4.31 50.84
CA GLU A 613 52.74 -3.46 51.54
C GLU A 613 52.55 -3.57 53.07
N ALA A 614 51.33 -3.45 53.59
CA ALA A 614 51.01 -3.66 55.00
C ALA A 614 51.32 -5.11 55.47
N GLY A 615 51.13 -6.11 54.60
CA GLY A 615 51.55 -7.50 54.88
C GLY A 615 53.07 -7.71 54.87
N THR A 616 53.83 -6.79 54.26
CA THR A 616 55.30 -6.79 54.23
C THR A 616 55.87 -6.00 55.41
N GLU A 617 55.26 -4.87 55.78
CA GLU A 617 55.55 -4.11 57.00
C GLU A 617 55.20 -4.91 58.27
N ALA A 618 54.09 -5.65 58.30
CA ALA A 618 53.76 -6.55 59.41
C ALA A 618 54.75 -7.72 59.56
N LYS A 619 55.49 -8.09 58.50
CA LYS A 619 56.60 -9.04 58.59
C LYS A 619 57.91 -8.37 59.04
N SER A 620 58.10 -7.10 58.73
CA SER A 620 59.28 -6.31 59.14
C SER A 620 59.19 -5.74 60.56
N ALA A 621 57.99 -5.51 61.09
CA ALA A 621 57.74 -4.95 62.42
C ALA A 621 57.92 -5.95 63.58
N THR A 622 58.28 -7.21 63.30
CA THR A 622 58.66 -8.21 64.32
C THR A 622 60.15 -8.17 64.69
N LEU A 623 60.94 -7.28 64.07
CA LEU A 623 62.35 -7.06 64.36
C LEU A 623 62.68 -5.56 64.25
N ASN A 624 62.41 -4.81 65.32
CA ASN A 624 63.25 -3.73 65.87
C ASN A 624 62.40 -2.79 66.74
N LEU A 625 62.74 -2.75 68.03
CA LEU A 625 62.48 -1.63 68.92
C LEU A 625 63.49 -0.53 68.58
N ASP A 626 63.01 0.66 68.22
CA ASP A 626 63.50 1.96 68.73
C ASP A 626 62.94 3.13 67.91
N GLY A 627 62.53 4.20 68.62
CA GLY A 627 62.70 5.58 68.17
C GLY A 627 61.68 6.21 67.20
N ALA A 628 60.81 7.03 67.80
CA ALA A 628 60.48 8.41 67.39
C ALA A 628 59.68 8.76 66.11
N GLU A 629 58.69 9.62 66.38
CA GLU A 629 58.10 10.71 65.59
C GLU A 629 57.01 10.48 64.53
N ALA A 630 55.85 11.05 64.86
CA ALA A 630 54.67 11.20 64.04
C ALA A 630 54.90 12.25 62.94
N GLY A 631 55.12 11.79 61.71
CA GLY A 631 55.03 12.60 60.51
C GLY A 631 53.61 12.58 59.93
N HIS A 632 52.85 13.63 60.20
CA HIS A 632 51.59 13.93 59.51
C HIS A 632 51.92 14.23 58.03
N VAL A 633 51.77 13.23 57.14
CA VAL A 633 51.81 13.47 55.69
C VAL A 633 50.38 13.64 55.21
N VAL A 634 49.98 14.91 55.10
CA VAL A 634 48.82 15.35 54.32
C VAL A 634 49.10 14.99 52.86
N LEU A 635 48.34 14.04 52.31
CA LEU A 635 48.26 13.86 50.87
C LEU A 635 47.34 14.96 50.29
N PRO A 636 47.76 15.68 49.23
CA PRO A 636 46.96 16.75 48.65
C PRO A 636 45.64 16.22 48.12
N LEU A 637 44.54 16.87 48.52
CA LEU A 637 43.18 16.64 48.03
C LEU A 637 42.96 17.17 46.60
N GLU A 638 44.00 17.40 45.80
CA GLU A 638 43.90 18.17 44.55
C GLU A 638 43.89 17.35 43.25
N GLU A 639 44.01 16.02 43.30
CA GLU A 639 43.86 15.17 42.09
C GLU A 639 42.51 14.46 41.97
N SER A 640 41.53 14.81 42.80
CA SER A 640 40.20 14.14 42.81
C SER A 640 39.16 14.76 41.87
N GLU A 641 39.44 15.92 41.25
CA GLU A 641 38.44 16.63 40.43
C GLU A 641 38.61 16.47 38.91
N GLU A 642 39.78 16.03 38.41
CA GLU A 642 40.04 16.02 36.94
C GLU A 642 39.92 14.67 36.23
N GLN A 643 39.62 13.56 36.92
CA GLN A 643 39.43 12.26 36.25
C GLN A 643 38.06 11.61 36.55
N GLY A 644 37.01 12.17 35.93
CA GLY A 644 35.98 11.34 35.28
C GLY A 644 34.81 10.81 36.13
N LEU A 645 34.37 11.54 37.17
CA LEU A 645 33.09 11.25 37.84
C LEU A 645 32.14 12.45 37.76
N THR A 646 31.91 12.97 36.55
CA THR A 646 30.86 13.97 36.33
C THR A 646 29.50 13.36 36.68
N SER A 647 28.82 13.93 37.68
CA SER A 647 27.41 13.65 37.94
C SER A 647 26.61 13.93 36.66
N PRO A 648 25.62 13.07 36.31
CA PRO A 648 24.87 13.22 35.07
C PRO A 648 24.18 14.59 35.03
N ALA A 649 24.13 15.21 33.86
CA ALA A 649 23.55 16.55 33.65
C ALA A 649 22.05 16.65 34.03
N TYR A 650 21.39 15.51 34.20
CA TYR A 650 19.99 15.38 34.59
C TYR A 650 19.80 14.10 35.39
N ARG A 651 18.77 14.07 36.25
CA ARG A 651 18.44 12.91 37.10
C ARG A 651 17.29 12.07 36.55
N PHE A 652 16.40 12.70 35.78
CA PHE A 652 15.21 12.03 35.24
C PHE A 652 15.16 12.13 33.72
N LEU A 653 14.89 11.00 33.07
CA LEU A 653 14.64 10.90 31.63
C LEU A 653 13.18 10.50 31.40
N VAL A 654 12.42 11.35 30.72
CA VAL A 654 11.06 11.04 30.28
C VAL A 654 11.10 10.73 28.79
N LEU A 655 10.68 9.52 28.42
CA LEU A 655 10.52 9.13 27.02
C LEU A 655 9.05 9.30 26.63
N ASP A 656 8.77 10.23 25.71
CA ASP A 656 7.44 10.44 25.17
C ASP A 656 7.14 9.45 24.03
N PHE A 657 6.17 8.57 24.29
CA PHE A 657 5.71 7.51 23.40
C PHE A 657 4.35 7.85 22.75
N GLY A 658 3.89 9.11 22.79
CA GLY A 658 2.60 9.52 22.23
C GLY A 658 2.41 9.17 20.74
N ALA A 659 3.49 9.22 19.95
CA ALA A 659 3.48 8.88 18.52
C ALA A 659 3.82 7.40 18.23
N VAL A 660 4.21 6.61 19.23
CA VAL A 660 4.56 5.20 19.06
C VAL A 660 3.28 4.39 18.88
N THR A 661 3.12 3.78 17.71
CA THR A 661 1.90 3.00 17.38
C THR A 661 2.06 1.51 17.66
N PHE A 662 3.27 0.97 17.52
CA PHE A 662 3.62 -0.42 17.83
C PHE A 662 5.08 -0.53 18.27
N VAL A 663 5.41 -1.63 18.95
CA VAL A 663 6.77 -2.01 19.32
C VAL A 663 6.99 -3.49 19.05
N ASP A 664 8.11 -3.85 18.41
CA ASP A 664 8.49 -5.25 18.17
C ASP A 664 9.44 -5.80 19.25
N THR A 665 9.80 -7.09 19.16
CA THR A 665 10.65 -7.73 20.16
C THR A 665 12.06 -7.09 20.27
N PRO A 666 12.78 -6.81 19.16
CA PRO A 666 14.01 -6.01 19.21
C PRO A 666 13.85 -4.62 19.86
N GLY A 667 12.77 -3.90 19.54
CA GLY A 667 12.45 -2.59 20.13
C GLY A 667 12.24 -2.68 21.64
N VAL A 668 11.55 -3.72 22.13
CA VAL A 668 11.43 -3.94 23.59
C VAL A 668 12.78 -4.27 24.23
N LYS A 669 13.62 -5.10 23.60
CA LYS A 669 14.96 -5.41 24.11
C LYS A 669 15.83 -4.16 24.21
N MET A 670 15.80 -3.30 23.20
CA MET A 670 16.45 -2.00 23.21
C MET A 670 15.94 -1.15 24.37
N LEU A 671 14.62 -1.09 24.58
CA LEU A 671 14.03 -0.31 25.68
C LEU A 671 14.47 -0.84 27.06
N LYS A 672 14.49 -2.17 27.26
CA LYS A 672 15.03 -2.79 28.49
C LYS A 672 16.47 -2.37 28.75
N ARG A 673 17.29 -2.37 27.70
CA ARG A 673 18.68 -1.96 27.75
C ARG A 673 18.81 -0.49 28.14
N ILE A 674 18.03 0.41 27.54
CA ILE A 674 18.02 1.84 27.88
C ILE A 674 17.66 2.04 29.36
N PHE A 675 16.61 1.38 29.85
CA PHE A 675 16.20 1.47 31.25
C PHE A 675 17.28 0.97 32.22
N GLN A 676 17.95 -0.13 31.89
CA GLN A 676 19.02 -0.70 32.72
C GLN A 676 20.27 0.18 32.71
N GLU A 677 20.76 0.57 31.53
CA GLU A 677 21.98 1.37 31.38
C GLU A 677 21.85 2.75 32.06
N HIS A 678 20.71 3.42 31.93
CA HIS A 678 20.49 4.72 32.59
C HIS A 678 20.35 4.57 34.11
N LYS A 679 19.70 3.50 34.59
CA LYS A 679 19.58 3.22 36.03
C LYS A 679 20.95 2.98 36.68
N GLU A 680 21.86 2.29 36.00
CA GLU A 680 23.25 2.07 36.47
C GLU A 680 24.05 3.38 36.60
N VAL A 681 23.75 4.38 35.77
CA VAL A 681 24.39 5.70 35.83
C VAL A 681 23.78 6.58 36.93
N GLY A 682 22.59 6.23 37.44
CA GLY A 682 21.85 7.01 38.44
C GLY A 682 20.78 7.92 37.83
N VAL A 683 20.37 7.65 36.58
CA VAL A 683 19.29 8.37 35.89
C VAL A 683 18.03 7.49 35.87
N GLN A 684 16.92 8.02 36.38
CA GLN A 684 15.64 7.30 36.37
C GLN A 684 14.87 7.57 35.08
N VAL A 685 14.50 6.49 34.37
CA VAL A 685 13.75 6.57 33.11
C VAL A 685 12.26 6.34 33.34
N CYS A 686 11.41 7.15 32.73
CA CYS A 686 9.95 7.04 32.75
C CYS A 686 9.40 7.01 31.32
N LEU A 687 8.33 6.25 31.09
CA LEU A 687 7.57 6.26 29.83
C LEU A 687 6.32 7.12 30.01
N ALA A 688 6.04 7.99 29.05
CA ALA A 688 4.82 8.80 29.02
C ALA A 688 4.07 8.60 27.70
N GLY A 689 2.73 8.72 27.72
CA GLY A 689 1.93 8.76 26.49
C GLY A 689 1.78 7.44 25.75
N CYS A 690 2.03 6.29 26.38
CA CYS A 690 1.90 5.01 25.72
C CYS A 690 0.43 4.66 25.39
N ARG A 691 0.15 4.37 24.10
CA ARG A 691 -1.16 3.84 23.68
C ARG A 691 -1.40 2.45 24.26
N ALA A 692 -2.67 2.10 24.51
CA ALA A 692 -3.06 0.82 25.10
C ALA A 692 -2.52 -0.42 24.34
N VAL A 693 -2.40 -0.35 23.00
CA VAL A 693 -1.83 -1.42 22.18
C VAL A 693 -0.36 -1.66 22.53
N VAL A 694 0.42 -0.58 22.68
CA VAL A 694 1.84 -0.64 23.04
C VAL A 694 2.02 -1.15 24.46
N VAL A 695 1.19 -0.69 25.41
CA VAL A 695 1.20 -1.22 26.79
C VAL A 695 0.99 -2.73 26.80
N THR A 696 -0.01 -3.21 26.06
CA THR A 696 -0.28 -4.66 25.93
C THR A 696 0.90 -5.43 25.32
N GLN A 697 1.61 -4.85 24.34
CA GLN A 697 2.81 -5.45 23.75
C GLN A 697 3.97 -5.50 24.76
N LEU A 698 4.15 -4.46 25.58
CA LEU A 698 5.14 -4.42 26.65
C LEU A 698 4.82 -5.42 27.78
N GLU A 699 3.55 -5.61 28.12
CA GLU A 699 3.10 -6.63 29.08
C GLU A 699 3.42 -8.04 28.59
N ARG A 700 3.04 -8.37 27.34
CA ARG A 700 3.26 -9.70 26.74
C ARG A 700 4.73 -10.07 26.61
N THR A 701 5.61 -9.09 26.45
CA THR A 701 7.06 -9.28 26.33
C THR A 701 7.79 -9.26 27.68
N GLY A 702 7.03 -9.20 28.78
CA GLY A 702 7.55 -9.17 30.14
C GLY A 702 8.41 -7.94 30.43
N PHE A 703 8.11 -6.79 29.80
CA PHE A 703 8.72 -5.51 30.17
C PHE A 703 8.14 -4.97 31.48
N LEU A 704 6.83 -5.17 31.68
CA LEU A 704 6.06 -4.65 32.82
C LEU A 704 5.84 -5.69 33.96
N SER A 705 6.62 -6.78 33.99
CA SER A 705 6.44 -7.87 34.97
C SER A 705 6.91 -7.52 36.39
N GLY A 706 7.61 -6.40 36.59
CA GLY A 706 8.08 -5.96 37.90
C GLY A 706 7.18 -4.88 38.51
N PRO A 707 6.96 -4.86 39.85
CA PRO A 707 6.16 -3.81 40.50
C PRO A 707 6.72 -2.40 40.28
N SER A 708 8.05 -2.27 40.12
CA SER A 708 8.70 -0.98 39.86
C SER A 708 8.54 -0.47 38.42
N SER A 709 8.25 -1.32 37.43
CA SER A 709 8.16 -0.88 36.04
C SER A 709 6.79 -0.32 35.65
N LYS A 710 5.70 -0.77 36.29
CA LYS A 710 4.38 -0.14 36.15
C LYS A 710 4.30 1.26 36.78
N ALA A 711 5.06 1.49 37.85
CA ALA A 711 5.17 2.80 38.50
C ALA A 711 5.94 3.85 37.66
N GLN A 712 6.68 3.41 36.63
CA GLN A 712 7.45 4.26 35.72
C GLN A 712 6.70 4.55 34.40
N LEU A 713 5.44 4.12 34.29
CA LEU A 713 4.60 4.32 33.12
C LEU A 713 3.50 5.33 33.43
N PHE A 714 3.40 6.38 32.62
CA PHE A 714 2.46 7.50 32.81
C PHE A 714 1.60 7.70 31.57
N LEU A 715 0.36 8.15 31.79
CA LEU A 715 -0.58 8.42 30.70
C LEU A 715 -0.19 9.65 29.89
N SER A 716 0.37 10.67 30.55
CA SER A 716 0.75 11.95 29.94
C SER A 716 2.14 12.40 30.37
N VAL A 717 2.78 13.25 29.55
CA VAL A 717 4.08 13.87 29.88
C VAL A 717 3.99 14.77 31.13
N PRO A 718 2.95 15.62 31.31
CA PRO A 718 2.78 16.39 32.55
C PRO A 718 2.77 15.53 33.82
N ASP A 719 2.05 14.39 33.80
CA ASP A 719 1.98 13.48 34.96
C ASP A 719 3.36 12.89 35.30
N ALA A 720 4.12 12.49 34.28
CA ALA A 720 5.47 11.97 34.43
C ALA A 720 6.42 13.05 35.01
N VAL A 721 6.35 14.27 34.50
CA VAL A 721 7.20 15.37 34.96
C VAL A 721 6.85 15.77 36.40
N ALA A 722 5.57 15.85 36.75
CA ALA A 722 5.14 16.15 38.11
C ALA A 722 5.59 15.06 39.11
N HIS A 723 5.55 13.79 38.71
CA HIS A 723 6.10 12.70 39.51
C HIS A 723 7.62 12.84 39.72
N CYS A 724 8.38 13.11 38.67
CA CYS A 724 9.82 13.33 38.74
C CYS A 724 10.19 14.53 39.63
N GLN A 725 9.50 15.66 39.50
CA GLN A 725 9.71 16.85 40.34
C GLN A 725 9.45 16.56 41.82
N ARG A 726 8.43 15.74 42.12
CA ARG A 726 8.13 15.32 43.48
C ARG A 726 9.23 14.42 44.06
N GLN A 727 9.75 13.48 43.27
CA GLN A 727 10.87 12.63 43.69
C GLN A 727 12.14 13.44 43.92
N ASP A 728 12.43 14.43 43.06
CA ASP A 728 13.59 15.32 43.25
C ASP A 728 13.45 16.17 44.53
N ALA A 729 12.25 16.67 44.81
CA ALA A 729 11.95 17.42 46.04
C ALA A 729 12.09 16.56 47.31
N LEU A 730 11.72 15.27 47.26
CA LEU A 730 11.89 14.32 48.36
C LEU A 730 13.37 14.02 48.64
N HIS A 731 14.19 13.90 47.60
CA HIS A 731 15.63 13.69 47.74
C HIS A 731 16.40 14.93 48.22
N SER A 732 15.84 16.13 48.04
CA SER A 732 16.49 17.41 48.39
C SER A 732 16.26 17.84 49.86
N ARG A 733 15.48 17.09 50.65
CA ARG A 733 15.26 17.41 52.08
C ARG A 733 16.44 16.93 52.93
N PRO A 734 17.11 17.79 53.72
CA PRO A 734 18.15 17.35 54.65
C PRO A 734 17.54 16.47 55.74
N ALA A 735 18.20 15.35 56.04
CA ALA A 735 17.81 14.46 57.14
C ALA A 735 17.82 15.23 58.47
N LEU A 736 16.68 15.25 59.16
CA LEU A 736 16.59 15.80 60.51
C LEU A 736 17.53 15.00 61.43
N THR A 737 18.55 15.66 61.96
CA THR A 737 19.44 15.12 62.99
C THR A 737 18.65 14.88 64.27
N THR A 738 18.56 13.63 64.71
CA THR A 738 18.10 13.29 66.07
C THR A 738 19.15 13.73 67.10
N PRO A 739 18.78 14.41 68.20
CA PRO A 739 19.74 14.80 69.22
C PRO A 739 20.24 13.60 70.05
N PRO A 740 21.48 13.63 70.56
CA PRO A 740 22.06 12.53 71.31
C PRO A 740 21.62 12.58 72.78
N GLY A 741 21.15 11.46 73.33
CA GLY A 741 21.02 11.30 74.78
C GLY A 741 19.94 10.31 75.23
N ALA A 742 20.30 9.04 75.40
CA ALA A 742 19.88 8.21 76.53
C ALA A 742 20.69 6.91 76.53
N HIS A 743 21.44 6.72 77.61
CA HIS A 743 22.35 5.61 77.88
C HIS A 743 21.64 4.28 78.19
N ASN A 744 22.36 3.20 77.84
CA ASN A 744 22.56 1.92 78.54
C ASN A 744 21.34 1.03 78.87
N HIS A 745 21.36 -0.20 78.36
CA HIS A 745 21.64 -1.37 79.20
C HIS A 745 22.16 -2.57 78.37
N THR A 746 23.11 -3.25 79.00
CA THR A 746 23.96 -4.36 78.56
C THR A 746 23.34 -5.74 78.71
N ALA A 747 23.93 -6.71 77.98
CA ALA A 747 23.93 -8.17 78.19
C ALA A 747 22.64 -8.89 77.74
N ASP A 748 22.65 -10.10 77.17
CA ASP A 748 23.66 -11.15 77.13
C ASP A 748 23.33 -12.09 75.95
N GLY A 749 24.31 -12.82 75.44
CA GLY A 749 24.11 -13.87 74.45
C GLY A 749 23.75 -15.22 75.09
N ARG A 750 22.84 -15.97 74.47
CA ARG A 750 22.87 -17.43 74.51
C ARG A 750 22.02 -18.04 73.40
N GLU A 751 22.69 -18.78 72.52
CA GLU A 751 22.08 -19.84 71.72
C GLU A 751 21.67 -20.98 72.65
N ASP A 752 20.49 -21.56 72.44
CA ASP A 752 20.32 -23.00 72.63
C ASP A 752 19.18 -23.56 71.78
N LYS A 753 19.50 -24.69 71.16
CA LYS A 753 18.66 -25.53 70.29
C LYS A 753 17.73 -26.37 71.15
N HIS A 754 16.46 -26.55 70.76
CA HIS A 754 15.78 -27.85 70.85
C HIS A 754 14.54 -27.90 69.93
N ALA A 755 14.32 -29.09 69.38
CA ALA A 755 13.41 -29.40 68.30
C ALA A 755 12.18 -30.20 68.77
N HIS A 756 11.16 -30.16 67.89
CA HIS A 756 10.07 -31.11 67.65
C HIS A 756 8.70 -31.01 68.35
N HIS A 757 7.72 -30.70 67.47
CA HIS A 757 6.34 -31.19 67.32
C HIS A 757 5.34 -30.88 68.47
N VAL A 758 4.17 -30.27 68.21
CA VAL A 758 3.07 -30.74 67.35
C VAL A 758 2.14 -29.58 66.91
N GLU A 759 1.68 -29.68 65.65
CA GLU A 759 0.49 -29.13 64.96
C GLU A 759 0.22 -27.64 64.66
N ASN A 760 -0.19 -27.46 63.40
CA ASN A 760 -0.43 -26.24 62.64
C ASN A 760 -1.75 -25.53 63.02
N GLY A 761 -1.73 -24.20 62.97
CA GLY A 761 -2.93 -23.36 63.00
C GLY A 761 -2.66 -21.98 62.39
N GLY A 762 -2.49 -21.92 61.06
CA GLY A 762 -2.40 -20.66 60.31
C GLY A 762 -3.77 -20.13 59.94
N CYS A 763 -4.07 -18.87 60.28
CA CYS A 763 -5.21 -18.12 59.77
C CYS A 763 -4.78 -17.30 58.54
N TYR A 764 -5.08 -17.83 57.36
CA TYR A 764 -5.36 -17.04 56.15
C TYR A 764 -6.89 -16.98 55.98
N PRO A 765 -7.49 -15.84 55.61
CA PRO A 765 -8.83 -15.85 55.04
C PRO A 765 -8.72 -16.23 53.55
N GLU A 766 -9.19 -17.43 53.22
CA GLU A 766 -9.40 -17.87 51.84
C GLU A 766 -10.66 -17.21 51.20
N PRO A 767 -10.73 -17.20 49.85
CA PRO A 767 -11.69 -16.43 49.06
C PRO A 767 -13.06 -17.12 48.94
N ARG A 768 -14.11 -16.30 48.92
CA ARG A 768 -15.49 -16.75 48.64
C ARG A 768 -15.61 -17.20 47.18
N SER A 769 -16.19 -18.39 46.98
CA SER A 769 -16.61 -18.95 45.70
C SER A 769 -17.79 -18.17 45.09
N PRO A 770 -17.93 -18.14 43.75
CA PRO A 770 -19.04 -17.49 43.07
C PRO A 770 -20.30 -18.38 43.05
N ALA A 771 -21.45 -17.78 43.35
CA ALA A 771 -22.78 -18.38 43.21
C ALA A 771 -23.20 -18.48 41.73
N PRO A 772 -24.06 -19.45 41.35
CA PRO A 772 -24.42 -19.71 39.96
C PRO A 772 -25.38 -18.64 39.40
N MET A 773 -25.11 -18.16 38.19
CA MET A 773 -26.01 -17.27 37.44
C MET A 773 -27.26 -18.02 36.98
N VAL A 774 -28.41 -17.47 37.35
CA VAL A 774 -29.74 -17.83 36.87
C VAL A 774 -29.89 -17.37 35.42
N VAL A 775 -30.27 -18.31 34.55
CA VAL A 775 -30.61 -18.09 33.15
C VAL A 775 -32.00 -17.45 33.09
N GLU A 776 -32.07 -16.17 32.73
CA GLU A 776 -33.33 -15.49 32.45
C GLU A 776 -33.58 -15.52 30.94
N ASN A 777 -34.51 -16.39 30.53
CA ASN A 777 -35.04 -16.46 29.17
C ASN A 777 -35.90 -15.22 28.89
N THR A 778 -35.41 -14.28 28.08
CA THR A 778 -36.27 -13.30 27.41
C THR A 778 -36.43 -13.65 25.93
N LYS A 779 -37.66 -14.06 25.59
CA LYS A 779 -38.17 -14.12 24.22
C LYS A 779 -38.29 -12.69 23.67
N MET A 780 -37.63 -12.41 22.55
CA MET A 780 -38.21 -11.80 21.34
C MET A 780 -37.21 -11.84 20.19
#